data_AF-A0A2R5L750-F1
#
_entry.id   AF-A0A2R5L750-F1
#
_cell.length_a   1.000
_cell.length_b   1.000
_cell.length_c   1.000
_cell.angle_alpha   90.00
_cell.angle_beta   90.00
_cell.angle_gamma   90.00
#
_symmetry.space_group_name_H-M   'P 1'
#
loop_
_entity.id
_entity.type
_entity.pdbx_description
1 polymer ?
#
loop_
_entity_poly.entity_id
_entity_poly.type
_entity_poly.pdbx_seq_one_letter_code
_entity_poly.pdbx_strand_id
1 'polypeptide(L)'
;PACRLKYCTRVDFGSHIIVEEFVNSNVTEFPADSRVYLKCEEGYMLKGASSLVCVEGGWSGKSTCQRIHCGRPSVPEFGWMKIDTSFIGDVASFGCQHGYKLIGQRNRFCRPNGVWSGFLARCVLEGGLLTQRGCENPGIPDNGMTIRRSYRPGARVTFACNPGYSLRGEDTIFCDHRGCWSHPLPTCIGKFYYDMPSVVAERLMKPLRIIQNMSGILNAPVEESRAWVLNLNEPGVRHVAYFVIDASSSMGERDFWKVVALTRAIIMKINVTQRGHRVGVVTFSNSATSVVTPHEDLSMDMVLEKLRNLSYTKGGTDLKAALAQMEKDLNTAIHSVPQSHEKLHISIFLITDGMANLDGSPKEVLTKLKRNPYHAEVYVIGVSSTPNPEALEGLVSSPVDDHLFILRDYDSMVWLAEKLTNGAIDYSVCGSTQRHNIDTGKEDEHQARIAGGEDVETAWPWMVKVNRSGALCGASIISRTWILTAAHCVSKGERHEVVRPEEIQIQLGLTDRRNTSSVKNIPVKSIIRHEDYDGTTFDNDIALLELQSNMTYNAYIRPICLPPEKLRCNSHFYPTKKHAFVIGWGETGTYWYTMQKLQQVKVTIHDDATCTSAYEKYLYTDNMMCAGGYGEGDTCKGDSGGPLMQGVTKDEYIWTQ
;
A
#
# COMPACT_ATOMS: atom_id res chain seq x y z
N PRO A 1 19.47 -46.92 -5.22
CA PRO A 1 18.56 -45.83 -5.62
C PRO A 1 19.10 -44.46 -5.15
N ALA A 2 19.33 -43.53 -6.07
CA ALA A 2 19.72 -42.16 -5.74
C ALA A 2 18.47 -41.26 -5.80
N CYS A 3 18.13 -40.58 -4.71
CA CYS A 3 17.10 -39.54 -4.73
C CYS A 3 17.60 -38.36 -5.57
N ARG A 4 16.99 -38.13 -6.73
CA ARG A 4 17.22 -36.92 -7.51
C ARG A 4 16.20 -35.87 -7.06
N LEU A 5 16.69 -34.72 -6.60
CA LEU A 5 15.85 -33.55 -6.37
C LEU A 5 15.21 -33.15 -7.70
N LYS A 6 13.88 -32.97 -7.70
CA LYS A 6 13.15 -32.44 -8.85
C LYS A 6 13.07 -30.92 -8.71
N TYR A 7 13.50 -30.21 -9.75
CA TYR A 7 13.49 -28.76 -9.83
C TYR A 7 12.45 -28.32 -10.86
N CYS A 8 11.76 -27.22 -10.59
CA CYS A 8 10.99 -26.53 -11.61
C CYS A 8 11.92 -25.62 -12.39
N THR A 9 11.64 -25.45 -13.68
CA THR A 9 12.43 -24.56 -14.54
C THR A 9 11.73 -23.24 -14.76
N ARG A 10 12.53 -22.21 -15.06
CA ARG A 10 12.04 -20.95 -15.61
C ARG A 10 11.33 -21.23 -16.94
N VAL A 11 10.05 -20.89 -17.01
CA VAL A 11 9.21 -21.04 -18.20
C VAL A 11 8.55 -19.71 -18.55
N ASP A 12 8.16 -19.55 -19.80
CA ASP A 12 7.22 -18.50 -20.17
C ASP A 12 5.84 -18.87 -19.61
N PHE A 13 5.36 -18.09 -18.64
CA PHE A 13 4.05 -18.31 -18.02
C PHE A 13 2.90 -17.83 -18.90
N GLY A 14 3.19 -17.14 -20.01
CA GLY A 14 2.22 -16.64 -20.98
C GLY A 14 2.39 -15.16 -21.23
N SER A 15 1.80 -14.68 -22.33
CA SER A 15 1.89 -13.28 -22.73
C SER A 15 1.36 -12.33 -21.66
N HIS A 16 2.05 -11.20 -21.48
CA HIS A 16 1.72 -10.13 -20.53
C HIS A 16 1.81 -10.52 -19.05
N ILE A 17 2.34 -11.71 -18.72
CA ILE A 17 2.64 -12.10 -17.34
C ILE A 17 4.05 -11.62 -16.97
N ILE A 18 4.12 -10.91 -15.86
CA ILE A 18 5.36 -10.51 -15.20
C ILE A 18 5.54 -11.46 -14.01
N VAL A 19 6.70 -12.11 -13.94
CA VAL A 19 7.09 -12.91 -12.77
C VAL A 19 8.14 -12.15 -12.01
N GLU A 20 7.82 -11.69 -10.80
CA GLU A 20 8.69 -10.76 -10.06
C GLU A 20 10.09 -11.33 -9.82
N GLU A 21 10.19 -12.63 -9.54
CA GLU A 21 11.47 -13.32 -9.37
C GLU A 21 12.31 -13.32 -10.65
N PHE A 22 11.68 -13.25 -11.82
CA PHE A 22 12.35 -13.37 -13.11
C PHE A 22 12.85 -12.03 -13.65
N VAL A 23 12.27 -10.92 -13.18
CA VAL A 23 12.58 -9.57 -13.63
C VAL A 23 14.06 -9.24 -13.36
N ASN A 24 14.66 -9.79 -12.30
CA ASN A 24 16.04 -9.48 -11.89
C ASN A 24 16.93 -10.67 -11.49
N SER A 25 16.50 -11.90 -11.78
CA SER A 25 17.21 -13.13 -11.42
C SER A 25 17.64 -13.94 -12.63
N ASN A 26 18.88 -14.45 -12.59
CA ASN A 26 19.38 -15.47 -13.53
C ASN A 26 19.06 -16.90 -13.06
N VAL A 27 18.29 -17.06 -11.98
CA VAL A 27 17.88 -18.38 -11.48
C VAL A 27 16.96 -19.03 -12.50
N THR A 28 17.39 -20.19 -13.00
CA THR A 28 16.65 -21.00 -13.98
C THR A 28 16.04 -22.25 -13.35
N GLU A 29 16.50 -22.66 -12.18
CA GLU A 29 16.07 -23.85 -11.47
C GLU A 29 15.57 -23.49 -10.06
N PHE A 30 14.38 -23.97 -9.74
CA PHE A 30 13.67 -23.70 -8.51
C PHE A 30 13.50 -25.01 -7.75
N PRO A 31 14.09 -25.16 -6.55
CA PRO A 31 13.88 -26.36 -5.74
C PRO A 31 12.39 -26.53 -5.39
N ALA A 32 12.00 -27.74 -5.00
CA ALA A 32 10.67 -28.00 -4.46
C ALA A 32 10.29 -26.96 -3.38
N ASP A 33 9.01 -26.59 -3.35
CA ASP A 33 8.43 -25.57 -2.47
C ASP A 33 8.83 -24.11 -2.76
N SER A 34 9.68 -23.86 -3.75
CA SER A 34 9.91 -22.51 -4.26
C SER A 34 8.62 -21.87 -4.75
N ARG A 35 8.49 -20.56 -4.55
CA ARG A 35 7.33 -19.78 -4.98
C ARG A 35 7.75 -18.71 -5.97
N VAL A 36 6.85 -18.47 -6.92
CA VAL A 36 6.93 -17.33 -7.84
C VAL A 36 5.65 -16.52 -7.76
N TYR A 37 5.78 -15.19 -7.83
CA TYR A 37 4.67 -14.26 -7.82
C TYR A 37 4.39 -13.73 -9.22
N LEU A 38 3.12 -13.79 -9.61
CA LEU A 38 2.64 -13.42 -10.94
C LEU A 38 1.89 -12.10 -10.87
N LYS A 39 2.28 -11.17 -11.74
CA LYS A 39 1.57 -9.93 -12.03
C LYS A 39 1.28 -9.85 -13.52
N CYS A 40 0.38 -8.94 -13.89
CA CYS A 40 0.15 -8.62 -15.29
C CYS A 40 0.74 -7.27 -15.63
N GLU A 41 1.18 -7.11 -16.87
CA GLU A 41 1.49 -5.80 -17.45
C GLU A 41 0.31 -4.83 -17.30
N GLU A 42 0.63 -3.53 -17.37
CA GLU A 42 -0.39 -2.49 -17.29
C GLU A 42 -1.45 -2.68 -18.38
N GLY A 43 -2.71 -2.52 -17.98
CA GLY A 43 -3.85 -2.74 -18.85
C GLY A 43 -4.36 -4.19 -18.91
N TYR A 44 -3.73 -5.10 -18.16
CA TYR A 44 -4.15 -6.50 -18.04
C TYR A 44 -4.45 -6.85 -16.59
N MET A 45 -5.35 -7.83 -16.41
CA MET A 45 -5.73 -8.37 -15.11
C MET A 45 -5.45 -9.86 -15.06
N LEU A 46 -4.90 -10.31 -13.93
CA LEU A 46 -4.54 -11.70 -13.74
C LEU A 46 -5.79 -12.56 -13.63
N LYS A 47 -5.82 -13.70 -14.31
CA LYS A 47 -6.84 -14.73 -14.14
C LYS A 47 -6.16 -16.01 -13.69
N GLY A 48 -6.43 -16.41 -12.45
CA GLY A 48 -5.79 -17.55 -11.78
C GLY A 48 -5.13 -17.10 -10.47
N ALA A 49 -4.26 -17.96 -9.93
CA ALA A 49 -3.53 -17.66 -8.71
C ALA A 49 -2.47 -16.56 -8.93
N SER A 50 -2.29 -15.68 -7.94
CA SER A 50 -1.23 -14.66 -7.89
C SER A 50 0.15 -15.22 -7.54
N SER A 51 0.22 -16.47 -7.08
CA SER A 51 1.47 -17.18 -6.83
C SER A 51 1.38 -18.64 -7.24
N LEU A 52 2.50 -19.21 -7.66
CA LEU A 52 2.64 -20.63 -7.99
C LEU A 52 3.76 -21.26 -7.17
N VAL A 53 3.58 -22.52 -6.80
CA VAL A 53 4.53 -23.32 -6.01
C VAL A 53 5.16 -24.37 -6.89
N CYS A 54 6.46 -24.61 -6.73
CA CYS A 54 7.13 -25.74 -7.38
C CYS A 54 6.78 -27.06 -6.69
N VAL A 55 6.07 -27.95 -7.38
CA VAL A 55 5.61 -29.26 -6.88
C VAL A 55 6.12 -30.35 -7.83
N GLU A 56 6.96 -31.25 -7.31
CA GLU A 56 7.51 -32.39 -8.06
C GLU A 56 8.12 -32.06 -9.45
N GLY A 57 8.74 -30.88 -9.58
CA GLY A 57 9.36 -30.42 -10.83
C GLY A 57 8.41 -29.74 -11.83
N GLY A 58 7.15 -29.50 -11.45
CA GLY A 58 6.19 -28.67 -12.19
C GLY A 58 5.59 -27.57 -11.32
N TRP A 59 5.17 -26.47 -11.94
CA TRP A 59 4.46 -25.40 -11.23
C TRP A 59 3.03 -25.84 -10.88
N SER A 60 2.56 -25.46 -9.69
CA SER A 60 1.28 -25.91 -9.10
C SER A 60 0.01 -25.53 -9.87
N GLY A 61 0.13 -24.70 -10.91
CA GLY A 61 -1.00 -24.22 -11.68
C GLY A 61 -0.59 -23.35 -12.86
N LYS A 62 -1.58 -22.73 -13.50
CA LYS A 62 -1.40 -21.81 -14.61
C LYS A 62 -2.30 -20.60 -14.43
N SER A 63 -1.74 -19.41 -14.65
CA SER A 63 -2.47 -18.14 -14.67
C SER A 63 -2.34 -17.51 -16.06
N THR A 64 -3.26 -16.59 -16.39
CA THR A 64 -3.27 -15.88 -17.68
C THR A 64 -3.58 -14.41 -17.47
N CYS A 65 -2.99 -13.51 -18.26
CA CYS A 65 -3.33 -12.10 -18.22
C CYS A 65 -4.40 -11.78 -19.26
N GLN A 66 -5.52 -11.23 -18.79
CA GLN A 66 -6.62 -10.82 -19.64
C GLN A 66 -6.62 -9.31 -19.82
N ARG A 67 -6.67 -8.84 -21.07
CA ARG A 67 -6.74 -7.41 -21.38
C ARG A 67 -8.04 -6.82 -20.84
N ILE A 68 -7.92 -5.75 -20.08
CA ILE A 68 -9.06 -5.11 -19.40
C ILE A 68 -9.90 -4.34 -20.40
N HIS A 69 -11.22 -4.48 -20.29
CA HIS A 69 -12.20 -3.73 -21.07
C HIS A 69 -13.40 -3.31 -20.21
N CYS A 70 -14.02 -2.18 -20.54
CA CYS A 70 -15.15 -1.62 -19.79
C CYS A 70 -16.52 -2.13 -20.26
N GLY A 71 -16.54 -2.97 -21.30
CA GLY A 71 -17.79 -3.36 -21.95
C GLY A 71 -18.41 -2.22 -22.74
N ARG A 72 -19.58 -2.46 -23.32
CA ARG A 72 -20.24 -1.47 -24.18
C ARG A 72 -21.12 -0.56 -23.30
N PRO A 73 -20.86 0.77 -23.25
CA PRO A 73 -21.70 1.70 -22.50
C PRO A 73 -23.14 1.66 -22.99
N SER A 74 -24.04 2.13 -22.13
CA SER A 74 -25.45 2.25 -22.49
C SER A 74 -25.67 3.46 -23.41
N VAL A 75 -26.46 3.26 -24.47
CA VAL A 75 -26.81 4.34 -25.40
C VAL A 75 -27.91 5.19 -24.76
N PRO A 76 -27.76 6.52 -24.68
CA PRO A 76 -28.80 7.40 -24.15
C PRO A 76 -30.08 7.29 -24.97
N GLU A 77 -31.23 7.33 -24.31
CA GLU A 77 -32.53 7.41 -24.98
C GLU A 77 -32.58 8.69 -25.82
N PHE A 78 -33.08 8.62 -27.07
CA PHE A 78 -33.01 9.72 -28.05
C PHE A 78 -31.59 10.21 -28.37
N GLY A 79 -30.58 9.36 -28.13
CA GLY A 79 -29.19 9.63 -28.42
C GLY A 79 -28.54 8.58 -29.30
N TRP A 80 -27.25 8.80 -29.59
CA TRP A 80 -26.38 7.90 -30.31
C TRP A 80 -25.02 7.82 -29.61
N MET A 81 -24.31 6.73 -29.88
CA MET A 81 -22.95 6.50 -29.36
C MET A 81 -22.04 6.04 -30.51
N LYS A 82 -20.84 6.59 -30.58
CA LYS A 82 -19.75 6.13 -31.42
C LYS A 82 -18.64 5.54 -30.55
N ILE A 83 -18.29 4.29 -30.82
CA ILE A 83 -17.22 3.55 -30.13
C ILE A 83 -16.76 2.40 -31.04
N ASP A 84 -15.45 2.19 -31.13
CA ASP A 84 -14.85 1.11 -31.92
C ASP A 84 -14.49 -0.08 -31.02
N THR A 85 -13.71 0.17 -29.96
CA THR A 85 -13.31 -0.80 -28.94
C THR A 85 -13.58 -0.27 -27.53
N SER A 86 -13.43 -1.12 -26.51
CA SER A 86 -13.74 -0.77 -25.11
C SER A 86 -12.60 -1.09 -24.15
N PHE A 87 -11.36 -1.13 -24.64
CA PHE A 87 -10.17 -1.32 -23.82
C PHE A 87 -9.77 -0.02 -23.12
N ILE A 88 -8.89 -0.13 -22.11
CA ILE A 88 -8.42 1.03 -21.35
C ILE A 88 -7.92 2.14 -22.28
N GLY A 89 -8.34 3.37 -21.99
CA GLY A 89 -8.00 4.56 -22.78
C GLY A 89 -8.94 4.82 -23.96
N ASP A 90 -9.70 3.82 -24.44
CA ASP A 90 -10.65 4.00 -25.54
C ASP A 90 -11.77 4.97 -25.15
N VAL A 91 -12.27 5.74 -26.13
CA VAL A 91 -13.25 6.81 -25.92
C VAL A 91 -14.59 6.48 -26.59
N ALA A 92 -15.65 6.45 -25.80
CA ALA A 92 -17.03 6.46 -26.27
C ALA A 92 -17.53 7.91 -26.38
N SER A 93 -17.98 8.29 -27.58
CA SER A 93 -18.53 9.63 -27.86
C SER A 93 -20.05 9.57 -28.02
N PHE A 94 -20.75 10.45 -27.31
CA PHE A 94 -22.21 10.50 -27.28
C PHE A 94 -22.77 11.76 -27.95
N GLY A 95 -23.96 11.63 -28.51
CA GLY A 95 -24.72 12.77 -29.01
C GLY A 95 -26.22 12.52 -28.93
N CYS A 96 -26.99 13.59 -29.12
CA CYS A 96 -28.44 13.55 -29.08
C CYS A 96 -29.02 13.75 -30.48
N GLN A 97 -30.22 13.22 -30.68
CA GLN A 97 -31.03 13.52 -31.85
C GLN A 97 -31.48 14.99 -31.85
N HIS A 98 -31.95 15.48 -32.99
CA HIS A 98 -32.42 16.86 -33.13
C HIS A 98 -33.57 17.16 -32.14
N GLY A 99 -33.54 18.34 -31.50
CA GLY A 99 -34.51 18.74 -30.47
C GLY A 99 -34.19 18.26 -29.05
N TYR A 100 -33.09 17.52 -28.87
CA TYR A 100 -32.61 17.05 -27.57
C TYR A 100 -31.23 17.62 -27.25
N LYS A 101 -31.05 18.04 -26.00
CA LYS A 101 -29.80 18.52 -25.43
C LYS A 101 -29.10 17.43 -24.63
N LEU A 102 -27.79 17.32 -24.83
CA LEU A 102 -26.93 16.40 -24.07
C LEU A 102 -26.67 16.95 -22.66
N ILE A 103 -26.98 16.15 -21.65
CA ILE A 103 -26.57 16.33 -20.24
C ILE A 103 -25.60 15.21 -19.88
N GLY A 104 -24.57 15.52 -19.10
CA GLY A 104 -23.49 14.59 -18.78
C GLY A 104 -22.30 14.73 -19.74
N GLN A 105 -21.40 13.75 -19.74
CA GLN A 105 -20.16 13.84 -20.50
C GLN A 105 -20.30 13.31 -21.92
N ARG A 106 -19.97 14.16 -22.89
CA ARG A 106 -19.93 13.81 -24.32
C ARG A 106 -18.94 12.70 -24.62
N ASN A 107 -17.75 12.78 -24.03
CA ASN A 107 -16.68 11.81 -24.24
C ASN A 107 -16.40 11.13 -22.90
N ARG A 108 -16.54 9.81 -22.87
CA ARG A 108 -16.23 8.96 -21.71
C ARG A 108 -15.16 7.97 -22.13
N PHE A 109 -14.17 7.74 -21.28
CA PHE A 109 -13.06 6.83 -21.58
C PHE A 109 -13.08 5.61 -20.67
N CYS A 110 -12.59 4.49 -21.15
CA CYS A 110 -12.51 3.27 -20.35
C CYS A 110 -11.37 3.37 -19.34
N ARG A 111 -11.68 3.20 -18.05
CA ARG A 111 -10.71 3.29 -16.95
C ARG A 111 -10.05 1.93 -16.64
N PRO A 112 -8.89 1.93 -15.96
CA PRO A 112 -8.19 0.72 -15.55
C PRO A 112 -9.01 -0.26 -14.70
N ASN A 113 -10.02 0.22 -13.98
CA ASN A 113 -10.93 -0.60 -13.18
C ASN A 113 -12.16 -1.12 -13.94
N GLY A 114 -12.08 -1.19 -15.28
CA GLY A 114 -13.12 -1.80 -16.10
C GLY A 114 -14.46 -1.06 -16.10
N VAL A 115 -14.47 0.23 -15.76
CA VAL A 115 -15.68 1.09 -15.83
C VAL A 115 -15.45 2.35 -16.66
N TRP A 116 -16.52 2.86 -17.25
CA TRP A 116 -16.49 4.08 -18.03
C TRP A 116 -16.39 5.32 -17.14
N SER A 117 -15.52 6.24 -17.51
CA SER A 117 -15.30 7.48 -16.76
C SER A 117 -16.49 8.43 -16.82
N GLY A 118 -16.57 9.31 -15.83
CA GLY A 118 -17.46 10.46 -15.90
C GLY A 118 -18.95 10.18 -15.73
N PHE A 119 -19.74 11.25 -15.82
CA PHE A 119 -21.19 11.21 -15.68
C PHE A 119 -21.86 10.67 -16.94
N LEU A 120 -22.90 9.86 -16.76
CA LEU A 120 -23.70 9.30 -17.84
C LEU A 120 -24.25 10.38 -18.77
N ALA A 121 -24.08 10.14 -20.07
CA ALA A 121 -24.71 10.91 -21.12
C ALA A 121 -26.23 10.66 -21.11
N ARG A 122 -27.02 11.72 -21.08
CA ARG A 122 -28.49 11.70 -21.15
C ARG A 122 -28.94 12.73 -22.17
N CYS A 123 -29.96 12.41 -22.96
CA CYS A 123 -30.57 13.36 -23.89
C CYS A 123 -31.91 13.81 -23.34
N VAL A 124 -32.05 15.11 -23.09
CA VAL A 124 -33.28 15.72 -22.58
C VAL A 124 -33.88 16.66 -23.61
N LEU A 125 -35.19 16.77 -23.67
CA LEU A 125 -35.88 17.63 -24.64
C LEU A 125 -35.57 19.11 -24.34
N GLU A 126 -35.18 19.90 -25.35
CA GLU A 126 -34.76 21.30 -25.17
C GLU A 126 -35.85 22.21 -24.58
N GLY A 127 -37.13 21.93 -24.83
CA GLY A 127 -38.27 22.69 -24.30
C GLY A 127 -38.86 22.18 -22.97
N GLY A 128 -38.30 21.12 -22.37
CA GLY A 128 -38.93 20.36 -21.27
C GLY A 128 -38.52 20.71 -19.84
N LEU A 129 -37.54 21.59 -19.64
CA LEU A 129 -36.95 21.87 -18.31
C LEU A 129 -37.79 22.79 -17.42
N LEU A 130 -38.96 23.27 -17.87
CA LEU A 130 -39.79 24.25 -17.14
C LEU A 130 -41.14 23.71 -16.63
N THR A 131 -41.44 22.41 -16.81
CA THR A 131 -42.75 21.84 -16.40
C THR A 131 -42.69 20.49 -15.69
N GLN A 132 -41.50 20.00 -15.33
CA GLN A 132 -41.32 18.64 -14.82
C GLN A 132 -41.76 18.51 -13.34
N ARG A 133 -43.04 18.16 -13.11
CA ARG A 133 -43.58 17.77 -11.78
C ARG A 133 -43.15 16.33 -11.43
N GLY A 134 -41.85 16.08 -11.28
CA GLY A 134 -41.29 14.75 -10.98
C GLY A 134 -39.77 14.73 -11.01
N CYS A 135 -39.19 13.54 -10.86
CA CYS A 135 -37.74 13.36 -10.88
C CYS A 135 -37.20 13.38 -12.32
N GLU A 136 -35.94 13.77 -12.47
CA GLU A 136 -35.25 13.63 -13.75
C GLU A 136 -35.11 12.16 -14.15
N ASN A 137 -35.03 11.86 -15.45
CA ASN A 137 -34.67 10.51 -15.91
C ASN A 137 -33.28 10.13 -15.34
N PRO A 138 -33.16 9.08 -14.51
CA PRO A 138 -31.90 8.71 -13.87
C PRO A 138 -30.89 8.15 -14.88
N GLY A 139 -31.33 7.77 -16.09
CA GLY A 139 -30.51 7.18 -17.12
C GLY A 139 -30.54 5.65 -17.10
N ILE A 140 -29.59 5.06 -17.83
CA ILE A 140 -29.40 3.61 -17.93
C ILE A 140 -27.97 3.32 -17.46
N PRO A 141 -27.76 2.44 -16.47
CA PRO A 141 -26.41 2.05 -16.05
C PRO A 141 -25.60 1.50 -17.22
N ASP A 142 -24.29 1.77 -17.28
CA ASP A 142 -23.42 1.12 -18.26
C ASP A 142 -23.46 -0.39 -18.06
N ASN A 143 -23.46 -1.17 -19.15
CA ASN A 143 -23.61 -2.63 -19.10
C ASN A 143 -24.90 -3.09 -18.36
N GLY A 144 -25.93 -2.26 -18.33
CA GLY A 144 -27.23 -2.58 -17.74
C GLY A 144 -28.41 -2.04 -18.52
N MET A 145 -29.59 -2.18 -17.93
CA MET A 145 -30.87 -1.80 -18.51
C MET A 145 -31.83 -1.27 -17.45
N THR A 146 -32.71 -0.38 -17.87
CA THR A 146 -33.82 0.15 -17.05
C THR A 146 -35.12 -0.54 -17.46
N ILE A 147 -35.71 -1.30 -16.53
CA ILE A 147 -36.88 -2.15 -16.80
C ILE A 147 -38.18 -1.33 -16.80
N ARG A 148 -38.42 -0.56 -15.73
CA ARG A 148 -39.69 0.17 -15.52
C ARG A 148 -39.45 1.68 -15.56
N ARG A 149 -40.18 2.39 -16.43
CA ARG A 149 -39.94 3.82 -16.73
C ARG A 149 -41.11 4.69 -16.30
N SER A 150 -41.05 5.20 -15.08
CA SER A 150 -41.95 6.26 -14.61
C SER A 150 -41.16 7.21 -13.71
N TYR A 151 -41.29 8.51 -13.97
CA TYR A 151 -40.51 9.56 -13.30
C TYR A 151 -41.40 10.51 -12.48
N ARG A 152 -42.67 10.14 -12.28
CA ARG A 152 -43.62 10.91 -11.47
C ARG A 152 -43.27 10.77 -9.98
N PRO A 153 -43.65 11.73 -9.12
CA PRO A 153 -43.54 11.57 -7.67
C PRO A 153 -44.20 10.27 -7.21
N GLY A 154 -43.52 9.50 -6.37
CA GLY A 154 -43.94 8.17 -5.91
C GLY A 154 -43.67 7.03 -6.89
N ALA A 155 -43.16 7.30 -8.10
CA ALA A 155 -42.80 6.27 -9.06
C ALA A 155 -41.54 5.50 -8.63
N ARG A 156 -41.44 4.23 -9.06
CA ARG A 156 -40.29 3.36 -8.84
C ARG A 156 -39.66 3.00 -10.18
N VAL A 157 -38.33 3.07 -10.24
CA VAL A 157 -37.52 2.68 -11.39
C VAL A 157 -36.62 1.53 -10.97
N THR A 158 -36.70 0.43 -11.71
CA THR A 158 -35.92 -0.79 -11.45
C THR A 158 -34.89 -1.00 -12.55
N PHE A 159 -33.69 -1.38 -12.16
CA PHE A 159 -32.54 -1.63 -13.01
C PHE A 159 -32.14 -3.09 -12.97
N ALA A 160 -31.50 -3.55 -14.04
CA ALA A 160 -30.85 -4.86 -14.09
C ALA A 160 -29.55 -4.75 -14.89
N CYS A 161 -28.62 -5.67 -14.63
CA CYS A 161 -27.37 -5.74 -15.36
C CYS A 161 -27.44 -6.75 -16.51
N ASN A 162 -26.64 -6.49 -17.55
CA ASN A 162 -26.50 -7.43 -18.66
C ASN A 162 -25.79 -8.70 -18.19
N PRO A 163 -25.96 -9.84 -18.88
CA PRO A 163 -25.29 -11.08 -18.52
C PRO A 163 -23.77 -10.91 -18.36
N GLY A 164 -23.23 -11.43 -17.25
CA GLY A 164 -21.81 -11.30 -16.89
C GLY A 164 -21.46 -10.04 -16.06
N TYR A 165 -22.47 -9.25 -15.68
CA TYR A 165 -22.34 -8.12 -14.77
C TYR A 165 -23.30 -8.29 -13.59
N SER A 166 -22.88 -7.86 -12.40
CA SER A 166 -23.67 -7.86 -11.17
C SER A 166 -24.03 -6.43 -10.78
N LEU A 167 -25.21 -6.24 -10.19
CA LEU A 167 -25.71 -4.92 -9.83
C LEU A 167 -25.16 -4.49 -8.46
N ARG A 168 -24.41 -3.40 -8.43
CA ARG A 168 -23.92 -2.76 -7.21
C ARG A 168 -24.73 -1.49 -6.90
N GLY A 169 -25.38 -1.48 -5.75
CA GLY A 169 -26.30 -0.43 -5.31
C GLY A 169 -27.76 -0.93 -5.23
N GLU A 170 -28.71 -0.01 -5.08
CA GLU A 170 -30.13 -0.36 -5.01
C GLU A 170 -30.69 -0.71 -6.40
N ASP A 171 -31.30 -1.88 -6.52
CA ASP A 171 -31.93 -2.34 -7.78
C ASP A 171 -33.14 -1.49 -8.16
N THR A 172 -33.76 -0.83 -7.18
CA THR A 172 -35.01 -0.09 -7.33
C THR A 172 -34.96 1.22 -6.55
N ILE A 173 -34.99 2.34 -7.28
CA ILE A 173 -35.06 3.68 -6.70
C ILE A 173 -36.46 4.25 -6.83
N PHE A 174 -36.84 5.17 -5.92
CA PHE A 174 -38.15 5.83 -5.97
C PHE A 174 -38.01 7.34 -6.01
N CYS A 175 -38.93 8.00 -6.71
CA CYS A 175 -38.98 9.44 -6.82
C CYS A 175 -39.72 10.04 -5.63
N ASP A 176 -39.07 10.90 -4.85
CA ASP A 176 -39.69 11.59 -3.73
C ASP A 176 -40.57 12.78 -4.18
N HIS A 177 -41.31 13.36 -3.24
CA HIS A 177 -42.19 14.50 -3.51
C HIS A 177 -41.44 15.81 -3.84
N ARG A 178 -40.13 15.85 -3.59
CA ARG A 178 -39.25 16.99 -3.90
C ARG A 178 -38.64 16.89 -5.29
N GLY A 179 -38.91 15.81 -6.02
CA GLY A 179 -38.32 15.57 -7.34
C GLY A 179 -36.91 14.96 -7.27
N CYS A 180 -36.54 14.35 -6.14
CA CYS A 180 -35.26 13.69 -5.95
C CYS A 180 -35.41 12.16 -5.93
N TRP A 181 -34.44 11.44 -6.50
CA TRP A 181 -34.36 9.99 -6.36
C TRP A 181 -33.90 9.59 -4.96
N SER A 182 -34.44 8.49 -4.44
CA SER A 182 -34.09 7.98 -3.11
C SER A 182 -32.64 7.53 -2.98
N HIS A 183 -32.05 7.05 -4.08
CA HIS A 183 -30.67 6.57 -4.15
C HIS A 183 -30.04 6.97 -5.49
N PRO A 184 -28.70 7.04 -5.57
CA PRO A 184 -28.01 7.23 -6.84
C PRO A 184 -28.27 6.06 -7.80
N LEU A 185 -27.97 6.28 -9.08
CA LEU A 185 -28.06 5.23 -10.10
C LEU A 185 -27.10 4.08 -9.76
N PRO A 186 -27.56 2.81 -9.77
CA PRO A 186 -26.68 1.67 -9.50
C PRO A 186 -25.65 1.46 -10.60
N THR A 187 -24.57 0.77 -10.27
CA THR A 187 -23.47 0.45 -11.19
C THR A 187 -23.47 -1.04 -11.50
N CYS A 188 -23.39 -1.42 -12.77
CA CYS A 188 -23.18 -2.81 -13.16
C CYS A 188 -21.68 -3.10 -13.19
N ILE A 189 -21.22 -3.91 -12.23
CA ILE A 189 -19.81 -4.27 -12.07
C ILE A 189 -19.53 -5.59 -12.78
N GLY A 190 -18.45 -5.61 -13.57
CA GLY A 190 -18.03 -6.79 -14.33
C GLY A 190 -16.77 -7.43 -13.76
N LYS A 191 -16.26 -8.44 -14.46
CA LYS A 191 -15.09 -9.22 -14.02
C LYS A 191 -13.81 -8.43 -13.74
N PHE A 192 -13.64 -7.25 -14.33
CA PHE A 192 -12.45 -6.40 -14.18
C PHE A 192 -12.65 -5.26 -13.17
N TYR A 193 -13.80 -5.23 -12.51
CA TYR A 193 -14.12 -4.18 -11.58
C TYR A 193 -13.29 -4.30 -10.30
N TYR A 194 -12.75 -3.18 -9.85
CA TYR A 194 -12.24 -3.00 -8.50
C TYR A 194 -12.51 -1.56 -8.03
N ASP A 195 -12.62 -1.40 -6.72
CA ASP A 195 -12.69 -0.11 -6.06
C ASP A 195 -11.31 0.55 -6.10
N MET A 196 -11.25 1.82 -6.52
CA MET A 196 -10.00 2.57 -6.51
C MET A 196 -9.52 2.75 -5.06
N PRO A 197 -8.22 2.57 -4.75
CA PRO A 197 -7.72 2.68 -3.37
C PRO A 197 -8.10 3.99 -2.67
N SER A 198 -8.09 5.10 -3.39
CA SER A 198 -8.52 6.41 -2.86
C SER A 198 -9.98 6.43 -2.39
N VAL A 199 -10.88 5.80 -3.15
CA VAL A 199 -12.31 5.68 -2.81
C VAL A 199 -12.50 4.72 -1.64
N VAL A 200 -11.74 3.63 -1.60
CA VAL A 200 -11.75 2.69 -0.46
C VAL A 200 -11.30 3.40 0.83
N ALA A 201 -10.21 4.17 0.78
CA ALA A 201 -9.73 4.93 1.94
C ALA A 201 -10.80 5.90 2.47
N GLU A 202 -11.47 6.64 1.59
CA GLU A 202 -12.52 7.59 1.98
C GLU A 202 -13.69 6.87 2.66
N ARG A 203 -14.18 5.78 2.04
CA ARG A 203 -15.33 5.00 2.55
C ARG A 203 -15.00 4.30 3.86
N LEU A 204 -13.83 3.65 3.95
CA LEU A 204 -13.38 2.95 5.15
C LEU A 204 -13.11 3.92 6.31
N MET A 205 -12.73 5.17 6.05
CA MET A 205 -12.58 6.18 7.10
C MET A 205 -13.91 6.63 7.73
N LYS A 206 -15.06 6.47 7.04
CA LYS A 206 -16.37 6.84 7.60
C LYS A 206 -16.69 6.03 8.89
N PRO A 207 -16.73 4.68 8.88
CA PRO A 207 -16.99 3.91 10.09
C PRO A 207 -15.88 4.09 11.14
N LEU A 208 -14.61 4.21 10.73
CA LEU A 208 -13.51 4.42 11.68
C LEU A 208 -13.60 5.75 12.43
N ARG A 209 -14.09 6.83 11.80
CA ARG A 209 -14.34 8.12 12.48
C ARG A 209 -15.49 8.02 13.49
N ILE A 210 -16.53 7.24 13.18
CA ILE A 210 -17.63 7.00 14.12
C ILE A 210 -17.09 6.29 15.37
N ILE A 211 -16.28 5.25 15.18
CA ILE A 211 -15.62 4.50 16.27
C ILE A 211 -14.73 5.43 17.11
N GLN A 212 -13.95 6.31 16.46
CA GLN A 212 -13.08 7.28 17.14
C GLN A 212 -13.82 8.36 17.94
N ASN A 213 -14.92 8.91 17.40
CA ASN A 213 -15.71 9.92 18.08
C ASN A 213 -16.39 9.36 19.34
N MET A 214 -16.72 8.07 19.36
CA MET A 214 -17.20 7.38 20.55
C MET A 214 -16.10 7.23 21.63
N SER A 215 -14.82 7.15 21.23
CA SER A 215 -13.67 7.05 22.17
C SER A 215 -13.45 8.32 22.99
N GLY A 216 -13.76 9.50 22.44
CA GLY A 216 -13.47 10.79 23.07
C GLY A 216 -14.20 11.03 24.41
N ILE A 217 -15.29 10.31 24.66
CA ILE A 217 -16.10 10.42 25.87
C ILE A 217 -15.47 9.62 27.05
N LEU A 218 -14.60 8.65 26.77
CA LEU A 218 -14.09 7.66 27.74
C LEU A 218 -12.75 8.04 28.41
N ASN A 219 -12.10 9.12 28.00
CA ASN A 219 -10.75 9.50 28.46
C ASN A 219 -10.73 10.60 29.56
N ALA A 220 -11.84 10.83 30.26
CA ALA A 220 -11.89 11.80 31.36
C ALA A 220 -11.20 11.24 32.64
N PRO A 221 -10.41 12.04 33.39
CA PRO A 221 -9.73 11.58 34.59
C PRO A 221 -10.69 11.55 35.79
N VAL A 222 -10.87 10.39 36.44
CA VAL A 222 -11.55 10.27 37.73
C VAL A 222 -10.85 9.22 38.62
N GLU A 223 -10.85 9.52 39.93
CA GLU A 223 -10.14 8.87 41.05
C GLU A 223 -10.28 7.35 41.16
N GLU A 224 -9.23 6.78 41.76
CA GLU A 224 -8.98 5.37 42.02
C GLU A 224 -10.08 4.73 42.88
N SER A 225 -10.82 3.78 42.32
CA SER A 225 -10.98 2.42 42.86
C SER A 225 -12.19 1.70 42.25
N ARG A 226 -11.92 0.75 41.33
CA ARG A 226 -12.53 -0.61 41.21
C ARG A 226 -12.60 -1.13 39.76
N ALA A 227 -12.15 -2.38 39.64
CA ALA A 227 -12.44 -3.44 38.66
C ALA A 227 -11.96 -3.29 37.20
N TRP A 228 -11.02 -4.19 36.85
CA TRP A 228 -10.36 -4.39 35.56
C TRP A 228 -11.17 -5.28 34.59
N VAL A 229 -12.49 -5.09 34.57
CA VAL A 229 -13.45 -5.85 33.77
C VAL A 229 -14.20 -4.87 32.86
N LEU A 230 -14.64 -5.30 31.68
CA LEU A 230 -15.57 -4.53 30.85
C LEU A 230 -16.79 -4.15 31.72
N ASN A 231 -16.90 -2.88 32.13
CA ASN A 231 -17.92 -2.40 33.06
C ASN A 231 -18.94 -1.50 32.32
N LEU A 232 -20.12 -2.03 32.02
CA LEU A 232 -21.17 -1.33 31.25
C LEU A 232 -21.95 -0.28 32.04
N ASN A 233 -21.65 -0.14 33.34
CA ASN A 233 -22.29 0.84 34.21
C ASN A 233 -21.66 2.23 34.12
N GLU A 234 -20.53 2.39 33.42
CA GLU A 234 -19.95 3.70 33.09
C GLU A 234 -20.48 4.25 31.75
N PRO A 235 -20.70 5.57 31.59
CA PRO A 235 -21.25 6.15 30.38
C PRO A 235 -20.26 6.08 29.19
N GLY A 236 -20.68 5.46 28.09
CA GLY A 236 -19.96 5.39 26.81
C GLY A 236 -20.29 4.12 26.01
N VAL A 237 -20.35 4.22 24.68
CA VAL A 237 -20.54 3.05 23.78
C VAL A 237 -19.20 2.34 23.62
N ARG A 238 -19.16 1.02 23.85
CA ARG A 238 -17.93 0.22 23.76
C ARG A 238 -17.92 -0.56 22.45
N HIS A 239 -16.80 -0.50 21.71
CA HIS A 239 -16.65 -1.16 20.43
C HIS A 239 -15.77 -2.40 20.54
N VAL A 240 -16.21 -3.51 19.93
CA VAL A 240 -15.40 -4.72 19.75
C VAL A 240 -15.21 -4.95 18.26
N ALA A 241 -13.97 -4.76 17.78
CA ALA A 241 -13.63 -5.00 16.37
C ALA A 241 -12.89 -6.33 16.23
N TYR A 242 -13.38 -7.22 15.38
CA TYR A 242 -12.70 -8.45 15.02
C TYR A 242 -12.08 -8.32 13.62
N PHE A 243 -10.86 -8.83 13.48
CA PHE A 243 -10.18 -9.00 12.19
C PHE A 243 -10.02 -10.48 11.92
N VAL A 244 -10.67 -10.96 10.87
CA VAL A 244 -10.60 -12.35 10.42
C VAL A 244 -9.71 -12.37 9.18
N ILE A 245 -8.48 -12.86 9.35
CA ILE A 245 -7.41 -12.79 8.35
C ILE A 245 -7.19 -14.17 7.75
N ASP A 246 -7.32 -14.25 6.43
CA ASP A 246 -6.96 -15.45 5.68
C ASP A 246 -5.43 -15.64 5.65
N ALA A 247 -4.96 -16.81 6.04
CA ALA A 247 -3.55 -17.22 6.05
C ALA A 247 -3.34 -18.49 5.19
N SER A 248 -4.26 -18.75 4.27
CA SER A 248 -4.22 -19.90 3.37
C SER A 248 -3.07 -19.82 2.36
N SER A 249 -2.78 -20.95 1.71
CA SER A 249 -1.73 -21.09 0.71
C SER A 249 -1.98 -20.27 -0.56
N SER A 250 -3.22 -19.88 -0.86
CA SER A 250 -3.57 -19.11 -2.05
C SER A 250 -3.14 -17.64 -1.93
N MET A 251 -3.14 -17.09 -0.72
CA MET A 251 -2.62 -15.75 -0.45
C MET A 251 -1.10 -15.67 -0.59
N GLY A 252 -0.37 -16.63 -0.03
CA GLY A 252 1.09 -16.59 0.05
C GLY A 252 1.63 -15.68 1.16
N GLU A 253 2.88 -15.93 1.57
CA GLU A 253 3.47 -15.33 2.77
C GLU A 253 3.71 -13.82 2.65
N ARG A 254 4.21 -13.37 1.49
CA ARG A 254 4.46 -11.94 1.24
C ARG A 254 3.18 -11.11 1.33
N ASP A 255 2.12 -11.56 0.66
CA ASP A 255 0.85 -10.85 0.61
C ASP A 255 0.09 -10.91 1.96
N PHE A 256 0.26 -12.00 2.72
CA PHE A 256 -0.20 -12.09 4.11
C PHE A 256 0.34 -10.95 4.98
N TRP A 257 1.62 -10.62 4.87
CA TRP A 257 2.19 -9.51 5.65
C TRP A 257 1.66 -8.14 5.23
N LYS A 258 1.26 -7.95 3.96
CA LYS A 258 0.58 -6.72 3.49
C LYS A 258 -0.82 -6.60 4.12
N VAL A 259 -1.55 -7.71 4.25
CA VAL A 259 -2.84 -7.77 4.97
C VAL A 259 -2.66 -7.43 6.46
N VAL A 260 -1.62 -7.97 7.10
CA VAL A 260 -1.30 -7.67 8.51
C VAL A 260 -0.97 -6.18 8.67
N ALA A 261 -0.27 -5.56 7.72
CA ALA A 261 0.03 -4.13 7.75
C ALA A 261 -1.25 -3.26 7.73
N LEU A 262 -2.20 -3.56 6.84
CA LEU A 262 -3.50 -2.88 6.81
C LEU A 262 -4.30 -3.11 8.09
N THR A 263 -4.35 -4.36 8.57
CA THR A 263 -5.01 -4.69 9.84
C THR A 263 -4.44 -3.86 11.00
N ARG A 264 -3.11 -3.80 11.11
CA ARG A 264 -2.42 -2.99 12.11
C ARG A 264 -2.80 -1.52 12.01
N ALA A 265 -2.84 -0.95 10.79
CA ALA A 265 -3.23 0.44 10.57
C ALA A 265 -4.67 0.74 11.03
N ILE A 266 -5.60 -0.16 10.74
CA ILE A 266 -7.00 -0.02 11.18
C ILE A 266 -7.09 -0.12 12.71
N ILE A 267 -6.42 -1.10 13.32
CA ILE A 267 -6.38 -1.28 14.78
C ILE A 267 -5.80 -0.04 15.49
N MET A 268 -4.73 0.53 14.96
CA MET A 268 -4.14 1.77 15.48
C MET A 268 -5.13 2.95 15.42
N LYS A 269 -6.00 3.01 14.41
CA LYS A 269 -7.07 4.02 14.36
C LYS A 269 -8.18 3.77 15.35
N ILE A 270 -8.50 2.51 15.65
CA ILE A 270 -9.47 2.17 16.68
C ILE A 270 -8.95 2.58 18.06
N ASN A 271 -7.65 2.40 18.35
CA ASN A 271 -6.99 2.73 19.62
C ASN A 271 -7.50 1.90 20.81
N VAL A 272 -6.85 0.77 21.08
CA VAL A 272 -7.18 -0.17 22.17
C VAL A 272 -6.67 0.35 23.52
N THR A 273 -7.57 0.51 24.49
CA THR A 273 -7.20 0.96 25.85
C THR A 273 -7.87 0.11 26.92
N GLN A 274 -7.31 0.07 28.13
CA GLN A 274 -7.81 -0.78 29.22
C GLN A 274 -9.30 -0.56 29.57
N ARG A 275 -9.87 0.64 29.33
CA ARG A 275 -11.30 0.93 29.55
C ARG A 275 -12.12 1.17 28.27
N GLY A 276 -11.47 1.23 27.10
CA GLY A 276 -12.09 1.59 25.83
C GLY A 276 -12.36 0.42 24.88
N HIS A 277 -12.03 0.62 23.61
CA HIS A 277 -12.29 -0.35 22.54
C HIS A 277 -11.49 -1.63 22.72
N ARG A 278 -12.01 -2.73 22.18
CA ARG A 278 -11.36 -4.03 22.15
C ARG A 278 -11.19 -4.52 20.74
N VAL A 279 -10.14 -5.30 20.54
CA VAL A 279 -9.84 -5.92 19.26
C VAL A 279 -9.63 -7.42 19.45
N GLY A 280 -10.14 -8.20 18.51
CA GLY A 280 -9.79 -9.61 18.34
C GLY A 280 -9.20 -9.84 16.95
N VAL A 281 -8.24 -10.76 16.85
CA VAL A 281 -7.62 -11.13 15.57
C VAL A 281 -7.62 -12.64 15.47
N VAL A 282 -8.26 -13.17 14.44
CA VAL A 282 -8.32 -14.60 14.13
C VAL A 282 -7.68 -14.82 12.78
N THR A 283 -6.68 -15.69 12.71
CA THR A 283 -6.08 -16.14 11.45
C THR A 283 -6.59 -17.53 11.09
N PHE A 284 -6.79 -17.83 9.81
CA PHE A 284 -7.29 -19.14 9.40
C PHE A 284 -6.62 -19.69 8.14
N SER A 285 -6.50 -21.02 8.10
CA SER A 285 -6.11 -21.78 6.90
C SER A 285 -6.89 -23.11 6.86
N ASN A 286 -6.25 -24.24 7.17
CA ASN A 286 -6.92 -25.52 7.44
C ASN A 286 -7.68 -25.52 8.78
N SER A 287 -7.29 -24.63 9.68
CA SER A 287 -7.89 -24.44 11.00
C SER A 287 -7.87 -22.94 11.34
N ALA A 288 -8.62 -22.55 12.35
CA ALA A 288 -8.65 -21.18 12.86
C ALA A 288 -7.86 -21.05 14.15
N THR A 289 -7.17 -19.94 14.34
CA THR A 289 -6.41 -19.64 15.55
C THR A 289 -6.61 -18.19 15.96
N SER A 290 -6.97 -17.99 17.23
CA SER A 290 -7.08 -16.67 17.84
C SER A 290 -5.72 -16.18 18.26
N VAL A 291 -5.31 -15.06 17.67
CA VAL A 291 -4.01 -14.42 17.91
C VAL A 291 -4.17 -13.35 18.96
N VAL A 292 -5.16 -12.50 18.79
CA VAL A 292 -5.51 -11.44 19.75
C VAL A 292 -6.91 -11.73 20.29
N THR A 293 -7.07 -11.71 21.60
CA THR A 293 -8.32 -12.02 22.29
C THR A 293 -8.83 -10.78 23.04
N PRO A 294 -10.08 -10.32 22.79
CA PRO A 294 -10.61 -9.09 23.40
C PRO A 294 -10.62 -9.03 24.93
N HIS A 295 -10.58 -10.18 25.60
CA HIS A 295 -10.68 -10.29 27.06
C HIS A 295 -9.30 -10.35 27.75
N GLU A 296 -8.22 -10.67 27.03
CA GLU A 296 -6.86 -10.79 27.59
C GLU A 296 -5.96 -9.65 27.09
N ASP A 297 -6.11 -9.22 25.84
CA ASP A 297 -5.24 -8.22 25.21
C ASP A 297 -5.81 -6.81 25.36
N LEU A 298 -5.49 -6.19 26.51
CA LEU A 298 -6.17 -4.98 26.98
C LEU A 298 -5.47 -3.66 26.60
N SER A 299 -4.31 -3.69 25.94
CA SER A 299 -3.57 -2.50 25.52
C SER A 299 -3.08 -2.59 24.07
N MET A 300 -2.91 -1.43 23.42
CA MET A 300 -2.30 -1.36 22.09
C MET A 300 -0.93 -2.05 22.03
N ASP A 301 -0.08 -1.93 23.05
CA ASP A 301 1.26 -2.54 23.03
C ASP A 301 1.19 -4.07 22.99
N MET A 302 0.32 -4.69 23.79
CA MET A 302 0.12 -6.15 23.77
C MET A 302 -0.40 -6.62 22.41
N VAL A 303 -1.39 -5.90 21.87
CA VAL A 303 -1.96 -6.21 20.54
C VAL A 303 -0.89 -6.11 19.45
N LEU A 304 -0.09 -5.05 19.45
CA LEU A 304 0.97 -4.83 18.47
C LEU A 304 2.12 -5.84 18.61
N GLU A 305 2.45 -6.29 19.81
CA GLU A 305 3.44 -7.33 20.05
C GLU A 305 2.98 -8.68 19.49
N LYS A 306 1.73 -9.08 19.76
CA LYS A 306 1.16 -10.31 19.21
C LYS A 306 1.06 -10.28 17.68
N LEU A 307 0.69 -9.14 17.11
CA LEU A 307 0.68 -8.95 15.65
C LEU A 307 2.09 -9.04 15.03
N ARG A 308 3.13 -8.64 15.77
CA ARG A 308 4.53 -8.73 15.30
C ARG A 308 5.04 -10.18 15.29
N ASN A 309 4.55 -11.00 16.22
CA ASN A 309 4.93 -12.40 16.37
C ASN A 309 3.99 -13.37 15.64
N LEU A 310 3.17 -12.87 14.72
CA LEU A 310 2.29 -13.66 13.88
C LEU A 310 3.09 -14.65 13.01
N SER A 311 2.58 -15.86 12.86
CA SER A 311 3.14 -16.88 11.97
C SER A 311 2.18 -17.18 10.82
N TYR A 312 2.70 -17.20 9.59
CA TYR A 312 1.94 -17.62 8.42
C TYR A 312 1.80 -19.16 8.39
N THR A 313 0.58 -19.67 8.46
CA THR A 313 0.32 -21.10 8.72
C THR A 313 0.21 -21.97 7.47
N LYS A 314 -0.08 -21.40 6.29
CA LYS A 314 -0.29 -22.12 5.00
C LYS A 314 -1.42 -23.16 5.12
N GLY A 315 -2.05 -23.52 4.00
CA GLY A 315 -3.12 -24.54 3.98
C GLY A 315 -4.32 -24.18 3.10
N GLY A 316 -5.45 -24.85 3.33
CA GLY A 316 -6.74 -24.55 2.73
C GLY A 316 -7.38 -23.28 3.32
N THR A 317 -8.68 -23.11 3.06
CA THR A 317 -9.41 -21.86 3.34
C THR A 317 -10.72 -22.16 4.08
N ASP A 318 -10.64 -22.50 5.38
CA ASP A 318 -11.81 -22.79 6.23
C ASP A 318 -12.34 -21.54 6.97
N LEU A 319 -13.08 -20.71 6.22
CA LEU A 319 -13.72 -19.51 6.77
C LEU A 319 -14.78 -19.84 7.83
N LYS A 320 -15.44 -21.00 7.74
CA LYS A 320 -16.48 -21.39 8.69
C LYS A 320 -15.88 -21.64 10.08
N ALA A 321 -14.75 -22.36 10.16
CA ALA A 321 -14.03 -22.55 11.41
C ALA A 321 -13.53 -21.21 11.99
N ALA A 322 -13.08 -20.28 11.14
CA ALA A 322 -12.65 -18.95 11.57
C ALA A 322 -13.76 -18.17 12.27
N LEU A 323 -14.94 -18.13 11.67
CA LEU A 323 -16.10 -17.44 12.24
C LEU A 323 -16.62 -18.12 13.50
N ALA A 324 -16.59 -19.46 13.56
CA ALA A 324 -16.98 -20.20 14.76
C ALA A 324 -16.02 -19.95 15.94
N GLN A 325 -14.71 -19.91 15.67
CA GLN A 325 -13.71 -19.59 16.69
C GLN A 325 -13.86 -18.14 17.18
N MET A 326 -14.06 -17.20 16.27
CA MET A 326 -14.36 -15.80 16.61
C MET A 326 -15.63 -15.68 17.47
N GLU A 327 -16.72 -16.39 17.10
CA GLU A 327 -17.96 -16.39 17.87
C GLU A 327 -17.75 -16.92 19.30
N LYS A 328 -16.94 -17.97 19.46
CA LYS A 328 -16.55 -18.50 20.77
C LYS A 328 -15.84 -17.45 21.61
N ASP A 329 -14.85 -16.75 21.05
CA ASP A 329 -14.09 -15.72 21.76
C ASP A 329 -14.95 -14.51 22.11
N LEU A 330 -15.83 -14.11 21.20
CA LEU A 330 -16.79 -13.03 21.40
C LEU A 330 -17.75 -13.37 22.55
N ASN A 331 -18.26 -14.60 22.61
CA ASN A 331 -19.09 -15.05 23.71
C ASN A 331 -18.34 -14.99 25.05
N THR A 332 -17.10 -15.46 25.13
CA THR A 332 -16.29 -15.36 26.35
C THR A 332 -16.12 -13.90 26.77
N ALA A 333 -15.80 -13.02 25.82
CA ALA A 333 -15.66 -11.59 26.07
C ALA A 333 -16.97 -10.98 26.59
N ILE A 334 -18.12 -11.31 25.98
CA ILE A 334 -19.44 -10.81 26.37
C ILE A 334 -19.85 -11.32 27.76
N HIS A 335 -19.64 -12.61 28.08
CA HIS A 335 -20.01 -13.17 29.39
C HIS A 335 -19.17 -12.62 30.53
N SER A 336 -17.97 -12.08 30.23
CA SER A 336 -17.16 -11.37 31.21
C SER A 336 -17.71 -9.97 31.56
N VAL A 337 -18.75 -9.49 30.88
CA VAL A 337 -19.30 -8.15 31.02
C VAL A 337 -20.60 -8.15 31.84
N PRO A 338 -20.68 -7.44 32.99
CA PRO A 338 -21.92 -7.38 33.78
C PRO A 338 -22.99 -6.46 33.14
N GLN A 339 -24.19 -7.00 32.91
CA GLN A 339 -25.49 -6.32 32.81
C GLN A 339 -25.68 -5.18 31.77
N SER A 340 -25.53 -5.44 30.45
CA SER A 340 -26.35 -4.83 29.36
C SER A 340 -25.76 -5.10 27.96
N HIS A 341 -26.31 -6.08 27.22
CA HIS A 341 -25.89 -6.34 25.83
C HIS A 341 -26.20 -5.16 24.86
N GLU A 342 -27.11 -4.26 25.24
CA GLU A 342 -27.64 -3.20 24.38
C GLU A 342 -26.65 -2.03 24.10
N LYS A 343 -25.47 -2.02 24.75
CA LYS A 343 -24.46 -0.96 24.61
C LYS A 343 -23.18 -1.37 23.85
N LEU A 344 -23.14 -2.57 23.27
CA LEU A 344 -21.95 -3.10 22.60
C LEU A 344 -22.08 -2.99 21.08
N HIS A 345 -21.18 -2.25 20.43
CA HIS A 345 -21.08 -2.22 18.97
C HIS A 345 -20.03 -3.22 18.51
N ILE A 346 -20.39 -4.13 17.61
CA ILE A 346 -19.49 -5.16 17.10
C ILE A 346 -19.25 -4.93 15.62
N SER A 347 -17.98 -4.83 15.21
CA SER A 347 -17.61 -4.85 13.79
C SER A 347 -16.70 -6.01 13.49
N ILE A 348 -16.89 -6.63 12.33
CA ILE A 348 -16.10 -7.77 11.85
C ILE A 348 -15.51 -7.37 10.51
N PHE A 349 -14.18 -7.30 10.43
CA PHE A 349 -13.43 -7.09 9.21
C PHE A 349 -12.91 -8.43 8.70
N LEU A 350 -13.50 -8.93 7.63
CA LEU A 350 -13.04 -10.12 6.92
C LEU A 350 -12.08 -9.71 5.81
N ILE A 351 -10.84 -10.18 5.85
CA ILE A 351 -9.83 -9.90 4.82
C ILE A 351 -9.41 -11.22 4.18
N THR A 352 -9.73 -11.40 2.90
CA THR A 352 -9.56 -12.66 2.16
C THR A 352 -9.35 -12.40 0.67
N ASP A 353 -8.81 -13.37 -0.05
CA ASP A 353 -8.68 -13.34 -1.51
C ASP A 353 -9.98 -13.73 -2.25
N GLY A 354 -11.02 -14.09 -1.50
CA GLY A 354 -12.32 -14.48 -2.03
C GLY A 354 -12.36 -15.87 -2.67
N MET A 355 -11.27 -16.66 -2.61
CA MET A 355 -11.20 -18.04 -3.11
C MET A 355 -11.58 -19.08 -2.04
N ALA A 356 -12.43 -18.72 -1.08
CA ALA A 356 -12.89 -19.65 -0.08
C ALA A 356 -13.50 -20.90 -0.74
N ASN A 357 -12.89 -22.06 -0.51
CA ASN A 357 -13.47 -23.36 -0.82
C ASN A 357 -14.58 -23.61 0.21
N LEU A 358 -15.79 -23.21 -0.15
CA LEU A 358 -16.96 -23.21 0.72
C LEU A 358 -17.57 -24.61 0.84
N ASP A 359 -16.88 -25.53 1.51
CA ASP A 359 -17.55 -26.71 2.06
C ASP A 359 -18.40 -26.27 3.27
N GLY A 360 -19.68 -25.99 3.01
CA GLY A 360 -20.65 -25.50 3.99
C GLY A 360 -20.70 -23.97 4.09
N SER A 361 -21.88 -23.39 3.88
CA SER A 361 -22.08 -21.95 3.71
C SER A 361 -21.80 -21.13 4.99
N PRO A 362 -20.77 -20.26 5.05
CA PRO A 362 -20.50 -19.31 6.14
C PRO A 362 -21.66 -18.33 6.39
N LYS A 363 -22.62 -18.26 5.45
CA LYS A 363 -23.80 -17.39 5.53
C LYS A 363 -24.63 -17.66 6.77
N GLU A 364 -24.69 -18.90 7.27
CA GLU A 364 -25.46 -19.23 8.47
C GLU A 364 -24.89 -18.55 9.72
N VAL A 365 -23.57 -18.65 9.93
CA VAL A 365 -22.87 -18.04 11.06
C VAL A 365 -22.95 -16.51 10.96
N LEU A 366 -22.71 -15.94 9.78
CA LEU A 366 -22.83 -14.50 9.56
C LEU A 366 -24.26 -13.98 9.77
N THR A 367 -25.28 -14.76 9.38
CA THR A 367 -26.69 -14.39 9.62
C THR A 367 -26.99 -14.33 11.11
N LYS A 368 -26.43 -15.27 11.89
CA LYS A 368 -26.55 -15.26 13.36
C LYS A 368 -25.85 -14.04 13.97
N LEU A 369 -24.63 -13.73 13.55
CA LEU A 369 -23.85 -12.58 14.04
C LEU A 369 -24.49 -11.23 13.69
N LYS A 370 -25.12 -11.09 12.53
CA LYS A 370 -25.82 -9.86 12.13
C LYS A 370 -27.16 -9.65 12.85
N ARG A 371 -27.73 -10.69 13.45
CA ARG A 371 -29.03 -10.65 14.14
C ARG A 371 -28.84 -10.64 15.66
N ASN A 372 -29.97 -10.64 16.38
CA ASN A 372 -29.99 -10.76 17.84
C ASN A 372 -29.25 -12.05 18.29
N PRO A 373 -28.41 -11.99 19.34
CA PRO A 373 -28.21 -10.85 20.26
C PRO A 373 -27.02 -9.94 19.91
N TYR A 374 -26.32 -10.14 18.79
CA TYR A 374 -25.01 -9.50 18.54
C TYR A 374 -25.09 -8.20 17.72
N HIS A 375 -26.00 -8.11 16.74
CA HIS A 375 -26.12 -6.94 15.86
C HIS A 375 -24.78 -6.51 15.20
N ALA A 376 -23.94 -7.47 14.81
CA ALA A 376 -22.62 -7.17 14.28
C ALA A 376 -22.66 -6.59 12.86
N GLU A 377 -21.84 -5.57 12.60
CA GLU A 377 -21.57 -5.04 11.27
C GLU A 377 -20.42 -5.80 10.61
N VAL A 378 -20.64 -6.34 9.42
CA VAL A 378 -19.64 -7.15 8.71
C VAL A 378 -19.12 -6.40 7.50
N TYR A 379 -17.82 -6.14 7.51
CA TYR A 379 -17.03 -5.51 6.46
C TYR A 379 -16.16 -6.58 5.78
N VAL A 380 -16.06 -6.53 4.46
CA VAL A 380 -15.19 -7.42 3.67
C VAL A 380 -14.22 -6.57 2.85
N ILE A 381 -12.93 -6.84 3.00
CA ILE A 381 -11.86 -6.30 2.17
C ILE A 381 -11.30 -7.47 1.35
N GLY A 382 -11.79 -7.59 0.12
CA GLY A 382 -11.41 -8.66 -0.80
C GLY A 382 -10.31 -8.22 -1.75
N VAL A 383 -9.28 -9.05 -1.94
CA VAL A 383 -8.36 -8.93 -3.09
C VAL A 383 -8.77 -9.99 -4.09
N SER A 384 -9.30 -9.60 -5.23
CA SER A 384 -9.67 -10.59 -6.24
C SER A 384 -9.41 -10.04 -7.63
N SER A 385 -8.74 -10.87 -8.42
CA SER A 385 -8.49 -10.58 -9.82
C SER A 385 -9.68 -10.97 -10.72
N THR A 386 -10.66 -11.69 -10.17
CA THR A 386 -11.99 -11.93 -10.74
C THR A 386 -13.01 -12.01 -9.62
N PRO A 387 -13.43 -10.87 -9.04
CA PRO A 387 -14.39 -10.88 -7.94
C PRO A 387 -15.69 -11.53 -8.41
N ASN A 388 -16.28 -12.39 -7.56
CA ASN A 388 -17.66 -12.83 -7.69
C ASN A 388 -18.52 -11.95 -6.75
N PRO A 389 -19.14 -10.87 -7.25
CA PRO A 389 -19.80 -9.90 -6.38
C PRO A 389 -20.97 -10.53 -5.62
N GLU A 390 -21.73 -11.42 -6.26
CA GLU A 390 -22.88 -12.10 -5.64
C GLU A 390 -22.47 -12.97 -4.43
N ALA A 391 -21.30 -13.61 -4.50
CA ALA A 391 -20.79 -14.40 -3.39
C ALA A 391 -20.36 -13.51 -2.21
N LEU A 392 -19.77 -12.34 -2.50
CA LEU A 392 -19.24 -11.41 -1.50
C LEU A 392 -20.32 -10.55 -0.85
N GLU A 393 -21.34 -10.13 -1.61
CA GLU A 393 -22.49 -9.36 -1.11
C GLU A 393 -23.25 -10.10 0.00
N GLY A 394 -23.36 -11.43 -0.10
CA GLY A 394 -23.96 -12.26 0.94
C GLY A 394 -23.20 -12.27 2.27
N LEU A 395 -21.94 -11.82 2.29
CA LEU A 395 -21.09 -11.83 3.48
C LEU A 395 -21.15 -10.50 4.25
N VAL A 396 -21.42 -9.38 3.60
CA VAL A 396 -21.37 -8.03 4.19
C VAL A 396 -22.70 -7.53 4.77
N SER A 397 -22.65 -6.53 5.64
CA SER A 397 -23.84 -5.80 6.12
C SER A 397 -24.33 -4.77 5.08
N SER A 398 -25.58 -4.34 5.21
CA SER A 398 -26.17 -3.28 4.36
C SER A 398 -25.92 -1.89 4.99
N PRO A 399 -25.65 -0.84 4.21
CA PRO A 399 -25.53 -0.82 2.74
C PRO A 399 -24.24 -1.47 2.27
N VAL A 400 -24.32 -2.32 1.24
CA VAL A 400 -23.17 -3.06 0.67
C VAL A 400 -22.02 -2.13 0.31
N ASP A 401 -22.35 -0.94 -0.19
CA ASP A 401 -21.35 0.05 -0.56
C ASP A 401 -20.49 0.54 0.61
N ASP A 402 -20.97 0.55 1.85
CA ASP A 402 -20.11 0.96 2.97
C ASP A 402 -19.36 -0.23 3.60
N HIS A 403 -19.64 -1.46 3.16
CA HIS A 403 -19.15 -2.68 3.79
C HIS A 403 -18.35 -3.62 2.88
N LEU A 404 -18.46 -3.51 1.56
CA LEU A 404 -17.71 -4.32 0.60
C LEU A 404 -16.65 -3.48 -0.13
N PHE A 405 -15.39 -3.87 0.01
CA PHE A 405 -14.26 -3.26 -0.67
C PHE A 405 -13.55 -4.30 -1.53
N ILE A 406 -13.45 -4.05 -2.82
CA ILE A 406 -12.79 -4.94 -3.78
C ILE A 406 -11.52 -4.27 -4.26
N LEU A 407 -10.36 -4.81 -3.91
CA LEU A 407 -9.05 -4.29 -4.32
C LEU A 407 -8.48 -5.11 -5.47
N ARG A 408 -7.69 -4.43 -6.31
CA ARG A 408 -7.01 -5.05 -7.47
C ARG A 408 -5.94 -6.04 -7.03
N ASP A 409 -5.16 -5.67 -6.03
CA ASP A 409 -3.95 -6.36 -5.58
C ASP A 409 -3.66 -6.05 -4.11
N TYR A 410 -2.72 -6.80 -3.52
CA TYR A 410 -2.29 -6.61 -2.13
C TYR A 410 -1.42 -5.37 -1.93
N ASP A 411 -0.80 -4.83 -2.99
CA ASP A 411 -0.01 -3.60 -2.90
C ASP A 411 -0.91 -2.41 -2.57
N SER A 412 -2.15 -2.43 -3.09
CA SER A 412 -3.21 -1.49 -2.71
C SER A 412 -3.51 -1.50 -1.21
N MET A 413 -3.34 -2.62 -0.51
CA MET A 413 -3.54 -2.69 0.95
C MET A 413 -2.45 -1.98 1.73
N VAL A 414 -1.20 -2.08 1.27
CA VAL A 414 -0.08 -1.33 1.86
C VAL A 414 -0.37 0.16 1.75
N TRP A 415 -0.70 0.63 0.55
CA TRP A 415 -1.07 2.03 0.30
C TRP A 415 -2.21 2.51 1.21
N LEU A 416 -3.25 1.69 1.38
CA LEU A 416 -4.36 1.98 2.29
C LEU A 416 -3.89 2.10 3.75
N ALA A 417 -3.00 1.21 4.20
CA ALA A 417 -2.44 1.28 5.55
C ALA A 417 -1.73 2.62 5.80
N GLU A 418 -0.95 3.09 4.82
CA GLU A 418 -0.29 4.41 4.88
C GLU A 418 -1.31 5.53 4.92
N LYS A 419 -2.31 5.47 4.03
CA LYS A 419 -3.30 6.52 3.90
C LYS A 419 -4.13 6.65 5.16
N LEU A 420 -4.58 5.53 5.72
CA LEU A 420 -5.34 5.48 6.96
C LEU A 420 -4.52 6.05 8.10
N THR A 421 -3.26 5.64 8.26
CA THR A 421 -2.41 6.12 9.35
C THR A 421 -1.98 7.60 9.19
N ASN A 422 -2.40 8.32 8.15
CA ASN A 422 -1.82 9.62 7.77
C ASN A 422 -0.28 9.55 7.66
N GLY A 423 0.21 8.41 7.17
CA GLY A 423 1.60 8.05 7.16
C GLY A 423 2.15 7.56 8.52
N ALA A 424 1.40 7.52 9.64
CA ALA A 424 1.88 6.97 10.93
C ALA A 424 2.12 5.44 10.94
N ILE A 425 2.57 4.89 9.82
CA ILE A 425 3.39 3.69 9.71
C ILE A 425 4.56 3.82 10.68
N ASP A 426 5.04 2.68 11.14
CA ASP A 426 6.30 2.60 11.85
C ASP A 426 7.46 3.04 10.94
N TYR A 427 7.69 4.35 10.86
CA TYR A 427 8.81 4.94 10.12
C TYR A 427 10.18 4.53 10.68
N SER A 428 10.23 3.74 11.77
CA SER A 428 11.48 3.18 12.25
C SER A 428 12.00 2.02 11.39
N VAL A 429 11.16 1.46 10.50
CA VAL A 429 11.62 0.49 9.50
C VAL A 429 12.59 1.19 8.54
N CYS A 430 13.85 0.77 8.60
CA CYS A 430 14.91 1.31 7.76
C CYS A 430 14.71 0.94 6.28
N GLY A 431 15.30 1.70 5.37
CA GLY A 431 15.45 1.32 3.97
C GLY A 431 14.15 1.18 3.17
N SER A 432 13.00 1.47 3.78
CA SER A 432 11.70 1.39 3.12
C SER A 432 11.39 2.70 2.40
N THR A 433 11.44 2.68 1.06
CA THR A 433 10.90 3.75 0.21
C THR A 433 9.67 3.23 -0.49
N GLN A 434 8.50 3.55 0.04
CA GLN A 434 7.20 3.14 -0.50
C GLN A 434 6.84 3.82 -1.84
N ARG A 435 7.81 4.47 -2.51
CA ARG A 435 7.62 5.31 -3.70
C ARG A 435 8.68 5.12 -4.79
N HIS A 436 9.72 4.31 -4.55
CA HIS A 436 10.79 4.13 -5.54
C HIS A 436 10.90 2.67 -5.93
N ASN A 437 10.75 2.37 -7.22
CA ASN A 437 11.06 1.06 -7.78
C ASN A 437 12.56 0.76 -7.57
N ILE A 438 12.86 -0.44 -7.03
CA ILE A 438 14.18 -0.87 -6.60
C ILE A 438 15.23 -0.90 -7.73
N ASP A 439 14.79 -0.96 -9.00
CA ASP A 439 15.64 -1.04 -10.19
C ASP A 439 15.82 0.30 -10.91
N THR A 440 14.92 1.27 -10.67
CA THR A 440 14.84 2.52 -11.45
C THR A 440 14.88 3.79 -10.61
N GLY A 441 14.56 3.74 -9.31
CA GLY A 441 14.45 4.93 -8.48
C GLY A 441 13.27 5.85 -8.83
N LYS A 442 12.21 5.36 -9.48
CA LYS A 442 11.01 6.14 -9.93
C LYS A 442 9.71 5.74 -9.22
N GLU A 443 8.73 6.66 -9.15
CA GLU A 443 7.31 6.37 -8.90
C GLU A 443 6.63 5.84 -10.20
N ASP A 444 5.56 5.06 -10.07
CA ASP A 444 4.72 4.54 -11.17
C ASP A 444 3.82 5.62 -11.83
N GLU A 445 4.39 6.77 -12.23
CA GLU A 445 3.71 7.71 -13.13
C GLU A 445 4.51 8.01 -14.42
N HIS A 446 3.77 8.00 -15.52
CA HIS A 446 4.26 8.17 -16.88
C HIS A 446 4.61 9.62 -17.17
N GLN A 447 5.91 9.96 -17.17
CA GLN A 447 6.55 10.86 -18.15
C GLN A 447 8.03 11.12 -17.79
N ALA A 448 8.98 10.62 -18.61
CA ALA A 448 10.15 11.41 -19.10
C ALA A 448 11.23 10.53 -19.76
N ARG A 449 11.91 11.15 -20.74
CA ARG A 449 13.03 10.67 -21.58
C ARG A 449 14.41 10.91 -20.93
N ILE A 450 15.38 10.10 -21.35
CA ILE A 450 16.83 10.00 -21.01
C ILE A 450 17.62 11.23 -21.59
N ALA A 451 18.66 11.85 -20.98
CA ALA A 451 19.92 11.34 -20.35
C ALA A 451 20.60 12.28 -19.32
N GLY A 452 21.37 11.71 -18.36
CA GLY A 452 22.52 12.36 -17.66
C GLY A 452 22.43 12.53 -16.12
N GLY A 453 21.24 12.42 -15.56
CA GLY A 453 20.90 12.66 -14.15
C GLY A 453 19.48 13.25 -14.08
N GLU A 454 18.66 12.84 -13.10
CA GLU A 454 17.24 13.22 -13.04
C GLU A 454 16.89 13.98 -11.74
N ASP A 455 16.03 15.00 -11.86
CA ASP A 455 15.38 15.65 -10.72
C ASP A 455 14.62 14.60 -9.91
N VAL A 456 14.84 14.58 -8.59
CA VAL A 456 14.03 13.73 -7.71
C VAL A 456 12.64 14.36 -7.54
N GLU A 457 11.59 13.67 -7.97
CA GLU A 457 10.19 14.13 -7.85
C GLU A 457 9.68 14.11 -6.40
N THR A 458 10.17 13.18 -5.55
CA THR A 458 9.81 13.08 -4.11
C THR A 458 11.00 12.68 -3.22
N ALA A 459 11.06 13.20 -1.98
CA ALA A 459 12.24 13.07 -1.10
C ALA A 459 12.73 11.62 -0.89
N TRP A 460 14.05 11.39 -1.01
CA TRP A 460 14.73 10.27 -0.36
C TRP A 460 14.80 10.55 1.15
N PRO A 461 14.02 9.85 1.99
CA PRO A 461 13.69 10.32 3.35
C PRO A 461 14.83 10.20 4.36
N TRP A 462 15.91 9.50 4.02
CA TRP A 462 17.13 9.42 4.81
C TRP A 462 18.19 10.43 4.40
N MET A 463 17.99 11.18 3.31
CA MET A 463 18.97 12.15 2.85
C MET A 463 19.06 13.34 3.80
N VAL A 464 20.28 13.69 4.16
CA VAL A 464 20.58 14.82 5.03
C VAL A 464 21.53 15.76 4.30
N LYS A 465 21.17 17.03 4.29
CA LYS A 465 22.09 18.07 3.81
C LYS A 465 22.99 18.50 4.97
N VAL A 466 24.30 18.42 4.78
CA VAL A 466 25.31 18.90 5.71
C VAL A 466 25.97 20.14 5.13
N ASN A 467 25.95 21.25 5.87
CA ASN A 467 26.59 22.49 5.49
C ASN A 467 27.65 22.88 6.52
N ARG A 468 28.88 23.11 6.03
CA ARG A 468 30.03 23.51 6.83
C ARG A 468 30.64 24.77 6.25
N SER A 469 30.26 25.94 6.78
CA SER A 469 30.82 27.25 6.38
C SER A 469 30.98 27.45 4.86
N GLY A 470 29.98 27.03 4.07
CA GLY A 470 29.96 27.15 2.62
C GLY A 470 30.35 25.89 1.84
N ALA A 471 30.88 24.85 2.50
CA ALA A 471 31.06 23.52 1.90
C ALA A 471 29.81 22.66 2.09
N LEU A 472 29.30 22.11 1.00
CA LEU A 472 28.11 21.26 0.95
C LEU A 472 28.51 19.79 0.94
N CYS A 473 27.89 18.99 1.80
CA CYS A 473 27.99 17.53 1.82
C CYS A 473 26.61 16.89 1.97
N GLY A 474 26.54 15.62 1.60
CA GLY A 474 25.44 14.72 1.95
C GLY A 474 25.71 13.96 3.24
N ALA A 475 24.65 13.34 3.75
CA ALA A 475 24.67 12.41 4.87
C ALA A 475 23.40 11.55 4.90
N SER A 476 23.39 10.53 5.75
CA SER A 476 22.32 9.53 5.83
C SER A 476 21.79 9.38 7.26
N ILE A 477 20.47 9.34 7.41
CA ILE A 477 19.84 8.98 8.69
C ILE A 477 19.99 7.48 8.91
N ILE A 478 20.65 7.07 9.99
CA ILE A 478 20.79 5.64 10.35
C ILE A 478 20.04 5.27 11.63
N SER A 479 19.71 6.26 12.48
CA SER A 479 18.86 6.06 13.65
C SER A 479 18.20 7.39 14.09
N ARG A 480 17.47 7.37 15.22
CA ARG A 480 16.81 8.58 15.76
C ARG A 480 17.79 9.64 16.25
N THR A 481 19.05 9.27 16.52
CA THR A 481 20.08 10.13 17.12
C THR A 481 21.36 10.22 16.31
N TRP A 482 21.51 9.38 15.28
CA TRP A 482 22.77 9.23 14.54
C TRP A 482 22.58 9.48 13.06
N ILE A 483 23.48 10.32 12.52
CA ILE A 483 23.64 10.59 11.10
C ILE A 483 25.02 10.09 10.66
N LEU A 484 25.07 9.38 9.54
CA LEU A 484 26.28 8.89 8.90
C LEU A 484 26.72 9.84 7.78
N THR A 485 28.01 10.19 7.73
CA THR A 485 28.58 11.05 6.66
C THR A 485 30.06 10.69 6.44
N ALA A 486 30.74 11.41 5.56
CA ALA A 486 32.17 11.23 5.31
C ALA A 486 33.03 11.99 6.34
N ALA A 487 34.21 11.46 6.66
CA ALA A 487 35.16 12.08 7.59
C ALA A 487 35.73 13.40 7.04
N HIS A 488 35.96 13.51 5.73
CA HIS A 488 36.44 14.75 5.12
C HIS A 488 35.40 15.89 5.19
N CYS A 489 34.11 15.55 5.22
CA CYS A 489 33.02 16.53 5.39
C CYS A 489 33.05 17.20 6.78
N VAL A 490 33.63 16.52 7.79
CA VAL A 490 33.77 17.03 9.15
C VAL A 490 35.21 17.43 9.52
N SER A 491 36.14 17.43 8.56
CA SER A 491 37.56 17.76 8.78
C SER A 491 38.00 19.03 8.04
N LYS A 492 38.79 19.91 8.67
CA LYS A 492 39.29 21.18 8.08
C LYS A 492 40.80 21.36 8.16
N GLY A 493 41.33 22.19 7.26
CA GLY A 493 42.76 22.56 7.22
C GLY A 493 43.67 21.43 6.72
N GLU A 494 44.96 21.73 6.54
CA GLU A 494 45.98 20.79 6.04
C GLU A 494 46.25 19.62 7.01
N ARG A 495 45.94 19.79 8.30
CA ARG A 495 46.06 18.74 9.32
C ARG A 495 44.79 17.91 9.47
N HIS A 496 43.77 18.17 8.65
CA HIS A 496 42.47 17.50 8.70
C HIS A 496 41.89 17.45 10.13
N GLU A 497 41.86 18.58 10.83
CA GLU A 497 41.33 18.66 12.19
C GLU A 497 39.79 18.55 12.18
N VAL A 498 39.21 17.80 13.13
CA VAL A 498 37.75 17.70 13.27
C VAL A 498 37.16 19.05 13.63
N VAL A 499 36.12 19.48 12.90
CA VAL A 499 35.44 20.75 13.19
C VAL A 499 34.63 20.68 14.48
N ARG A 500 34.29 21.84 15.04
CA ARG A 500 33.40 21.88 16.20
C ARG A 500 31.95 21.58 15.79
N PRO A 501 31.13 20.93 16.65
CA PRO A 501 29.73 20.62 16.35
C PRO A 501 28.90 21.82 15.89
N GLU A 502 29.17 23.01 16.42
CA GLU A 502 28.44 24.25 16.10
C GLU A 502 28.76 24.79 14.69
N GLU A 503 29.86 24.33 14.08
CA GLU A 503 30.24 24.67 12.70
C GLU A 503 29.49 23.83 11.66
N ILE A 504 28.77 22.77 12.08
CA ILE A 504 27.99 21.89 11.22
C ILE A 504 26.50 22.22 11.34
N GLN A 505 25.88 22.54 10.21
CA GLN A 505 24.43 22.68 10.09
C GLN A 505 23.85 21.54 9.27
N ILE A 506 22.90 20.82 9.85
CA ILE A 506 22.18 19.74 9.14
C ILE A 506 20.73 20.13 8.85
N GLN A 507 20.23 19.69 7.69
CA GLN A 507 18.83 19.84 7.29
C GLN A 507 18.26 18.48 6.88
N LEU A 508 17.22 18.04 7.59
CA LEU A 508 16.48 16.81 7.34
C LEU A 508 15.21 17.10 6.52
N GLY A 509 14.75 16.16 5.71
CA GLY A 509 13.48 16.26 4.97
C GLY A 509 13.47 17.33 3.87
N LEU A 510 14.65 17.69 3.36
CA LEU A 510 14.83 18.64 2.27
C LEU A 510 14.83 17.90 0.93
N THR A 511 14.08 18.39 -0.05
CA THR A 511 14.11 17.89 -1.45
C THR A 511 14.38 19.02 -2.44
N ASP A 512 13.62 20.11 -2.33
CA ASP A 512 13.83 21.35 -3.08
C ASP A 512 14.30 22.45 -2.12
N ARG A 513 15.48 23.03 -2.38
CA ARG A 513 16.10 24.11 -1.61
C ARG A 513 15.28 25.39 -1.59
N ARG A 514 14.31 25.55 -2.48
CA ARG A 514 13.34 26.65 -2.49
C ARG A 514 12.10 26.37 -1.64
N ASN A 515 11.81 25.11 -1.33
CA ASN A 515 10.64 24.70 -0.55
C ASN A 515 11.09 24.04 0.77
N THR A 516 11.14 24.84 1.83
CA THR A 516 11.61 24.39 3.15
C THR A 516 10.49 23.94 4.09
N SER A 517 9.28 23.72 3.59
CA SER A 517 8.09 23.43 4.42
C SER A 517 8.21 22.14 5.26
N SER A 518 8.92 21.12 4.76
CA SER A 518 9.18 19.84 5.43
C SER A 518 10.50 19.80 6.20
N VAL A 519 11.30 20.87 6.13
CA VAL A 519 12.68 20.87 6.63
C VAL A 519 12.73 20.92 8.14
N LYS A 520 13.59 20.09 8.73
CA LYS A 520 13.93 20.14 10.16
C LYS A 520 15.43 20.35 10.33
N ASN A 521 15.80 21.37 11.09
CA ASN A 521 17.18 21.61 11.51
C ASN A 521 17.34 21.07 12.94
N ILE A 522 18.37 20.27 13.20
CA ILE A 522 18.66 19.73 14.53
C ILE A 522 20.15 19.99 14.81
N PRO A 523 20.54 20.57 15.96
CA PRO A 523 21.95 20.78 16.28
C PRO A 523 22.71 19.46 16.47
N VAL A 524 23.98 19.46 16.09
CA VAL A 524 24.91 18.36 16.35
C VAL A 524 25.46 18.49 17.77
N LYS A 525 25.39 17.42 18.56
CA LYS A 525 25.94 17.31 19.92
C LYS A 525 27.42 16.95 19.89
N SER A 526 27.80 15.96 19.08
CA SER A 526 29.17 15.47 18.98
C SER A 526 29.46 14.93 17.58
N ILE A 527 30.74 14.95 17.21
CA ILE A 527 31.25 14.43 15.93
C ILE A 527 32.25 13.34 16.26
N ILE A 528 32.01 12.14 15.73
CA ILE A 528 32.90 10.98 15.87
C ILE A 528 33.45 10.68 14.48
N ARG A 529 34.70 11.06 14.25
CA ARG A 529 35.44 10.66 13.06
C ARG A 529 36.09 9.29 13.29
N HIS A 530 36.17 8.45 12.26
CA HIS A 530 36.95 7.23 12.35
C HIS A 530 38.37 7.51 12.85
N GLU A 531 38.86 6.67 13.77
CA GLU A 531 40.16 6.85 14.43
C GLU A 531 41.32 6.74 13.45
N ASP A 532 41.21 5.82 12.50
CA ASP A 532 42.20 5.57 11.44
C ASP A 532 41.93 6.33 10.13
N TYR A 533 41.14 7.42 10.17
CA TYR A 533 40.92 8.24 8.97
C TYR A 533 42.22 8.94 8.52
N ASP A 534 42.59 8.72 7.27
CA ASP A 534 43.73 9.38 6.62
C ASP A 534 43.23 10.41 5.59
N GLY A 535 43.45 11.69 5.87
CA GLY A 535 43.03 12.78 4.98
C GLY A 535 43.83 12.92 3.68
N THR A 536 44.94 12.18 3.53
CA THR A 536 45.74 12.13 2.30
C THR A 536 45.25 11.05 1.35
N THR A 537 44.97 9.86 1.88
CA THR A 537 44.56 8.68 1.09
C THR A 537 43.04 8.51 1.03
N PHE A 538 42.29 9.19 1.92
CA PHE A 538 40.87 8.99 2.15
C PHE A 538 40.50 7.58 2.66
N ASP A 539 41.47 6.82 3.17
CA ASP A 539 41.17 5.56 3.84
C ASP A 539 40.37 5.83 5.12
N ASN A 540 39.38 4.97 5.38
CA ASN A 540 38.41 5.11 6.48
C ASN A 540 37.66 6.46 6.50
N ASP A 541 37.23 6.98 5.33
CA ASP A 541 36.52 8.25 5.18
C ASP A 541 35.04 8.20 5.67
N ILE A 542 34.86 7.90 6.95
CA ILE A 542 33.56 7.73 7.61
C ILE A 542 33.49 8.50 8.94
N ALA A 543 32.36 9.13 9.20
CA ALA A 543 32.10 9.83 10.45
C ALA A 543 30.62 9.76 10.87
N LEU A 544 30.38 9.85 12.17
CA LEU A 544 29.07 9.90 12.78
C LEU A 544 28.82 11.28 13.42
N LEU A 545 27.61 11.80 13.22
CA LEU A 545 27.11 12.97 13.93
C LEU A 545 26.06 12.51 14.95
N GLU A 546 26.30 12.77 16.23
CA GLU A 546 25.30 12.59 17.28
C GLU A 546 24.43 13.85 17.37
N LEU A 547 23.11 13.68 17.40
CA LEU A 547 22.19 14.82 17.50
C LEU A 547 21.94 15.22 18.95
N GLN A 548 21.69 16.52 19.18
CA GLN A 548 21.34 17.05 20.50
C GLN A 548 19.96 16.56 21.01
N SER A 549 19.07 16.18 20.10
CA SER A 549 17.75 15.61 20.42
C SER A 549 17.34 14.55 19.40
N ASN A 550 16.50 13.61 19.84
CA ASN A 550 15.97 12.56 18.98
C ASN A 550 15.12 13.18 17.87
N MET A 551 15.35 12.76 16.62
CA MET A 551 14.50 13.15 15.50
C MET A 551 13.17 12.39 15.53
N THR A 552 12.10 13.08 15.12
CA THR A 552 10.78 12.47 14.93
C THR A 552 10.64 12.00 13.49
N TYR A 553 10.62 10.69 13.30
CA TYR A 553 10.40 10.12 11.98
C TYR A 553 9.03 10.48 11.40
N ASN A 554 9.01 10.72 10.10
CA ASN A 554 7.82 11.07 9.32
C ASN A 554 8.05 10.71 7.84
N ALA A 555 7.13 11.07 6.95
CA ALA A 555 7.21 10.76 5.52
C ALA A 555 8.50 11.24 4.82
N TYR A 556 9.16 12.26 5.36
CA TYR A 556 10.36 12.88 4.80
C TYR A 556 11.62 12.63 5.64
N ILE A 557 11.50 11.97 6.80
CA ILE A 557 12.60 11.74 7.76
C ILE A 557 12.51 10.27 8.22
N ARG A 558 13.34 9.40 7.64
CA ARG A 558 13.35 7.95 7.90
C ARG A 558 14.78 7.41 7.84
N PRO A 559 15.11 6.31 8.53
CA PRO A 559 16.44 5.72 8.45
C PRO A 559 16.64 4.88 7.17
N ILE A 560 17.89 4.82 6.67
CA ILE A 560 18.35 3.81 5.69
C ILE A 560 18.88 2.58 6.43
N CYS A 561 18.83 1.39 5.83
CA CYS A 561 19.36 0.18 6.47
C CYS A 561 20.89 0.11 6.36
N LEU A 562 21.55 -0.31 7.45
CA LEU A 562 22.98 -0.62 7.50
C LEU A 562 23.22 -2.10 7.23
N PRO A 563 24.30 -2.51 6.53
CA PRO A 563 24.61 -3.92 6.31
C PRO A 563 24.71 -4.70 7.64
N PRO A 564 24.24 -5.97 7.69
CA PRO A 564 24.27 -6.77 8.90
C PRO A 564 25.70 -7.21 9.26
N GLU A 565 26.01 -7.25 10.56
CA GLU A 565 27.32 -7.61 11.14
C GLU A 565 27.79 -9.03 10.78
N LYS A 566 26.87 -9.93 10.42
CA LYS A 566 27.15 -11.27 9.87
C LYS A 566 26.38 -11.44 8.57
N LEU A 567 27.07 -11.30 7.45
CA LEU A 567 26.53 -11.70 6.16
C LEU A 567 26.13 -13.18 6.23
N ARG A 568 24.85 -13.50 6.00
CA ARG A 568 24.43 -14.90 5.86
C ARG A 568 25.19 -15.47 4.65
N CYS A 569 25.65 -16.71 4.73
CA CYS A 569 26.33 -17.37 3.62
C CYS A 569 25.50 -17.18 2.33
N ASN A 570 26.09 -16.49 1.33
CA ASN A 570 25.50 -16.10 0.04
C ASN A 570 24.68 -14.79 -0.04
N SER A 571 24.66 -13.92 0.98
CA SER A 571 24.18 -12.52 0.81
C SER A 571 25.36 -11.59 0.50
N HIS A 572 25.58 -11.26 -0.77
CA HIS A 572 26.51 -10.20 -1.17
C HIS A 572 25.75 -8.87 -1.20
N PHE A 573 26.04 -7.97 -0.26
CA PHE A 573 25.68 -6.55 -0.42
C PHE A 573 26.63 -5.92 -1.42
N TYR A 574 26.12 -5.06 -2.30
CA TYR A 574 26.88 -4.48 -3.41
C TYR A 574 27.54 -5.52 -4.32
N PRO A 575 26.78 -6.47 -4.91
CA PRO A 575 27.37 -7.41 -5.85
C PRO A 575 27.97 -6.66 -7.03
N THR A 576 29.13 -7.13 -7.47
CA THR A 576 29.77 -6.65 -8.69
C THR A 576 28.80 -6.67 -9.86
N LYS A 577 28.88 -5.66 -10.74
CA LYS A 577 28.05 -5.48 -11.94
C LYS A 577 26.57 -5.25 -11.67
N LYS A 578 26.15 -5.11 -10.41
CA LYS A 578 24.80 -4.63 -10.06
C LYS A 578 24.80 -3.12 -9.95
N HIS A 579 23.62 -2.55 -10.13
CA HIS A 579 23.44 -1.12 -10.02
C HIS A 579 23.22 -0.71 -8.57
N ALA A 580 23.68 0.50 -8.26
CA ALA A 580 23.40 1.23 -7.05
C ALA A 580 22.98 2.66 -7.43
N PHE A 581 22.46 3.39 -6.46
CA PHE A 581 22.02 4.77 -6.62
C PHE A 581 22.81 5.68 -5.69
N VAL A 582 23.26 6.81 -6.21
CA VAL A 582 23.81 7.90 -5.41
C VAL A 582 22.84 9.08 -5.49
N ILE A 583 22.67 9.77 -4.37
CA ILE A 583 21.81 10.94 -4.26
C ILE A 583 22.56 12.12 -3.64
N GLY A 584 22.26 13.32 -4.11
CA GLY A 584 22.87 14.53 -3.56
C GLY A 584 22.49 15.80 -4.30
N TRP A 585 23.07 16.92 -3.86
CA TRP A 585 22.85 18.25 -4.42
C TRP A 585 24.09 18.80 -5.12
N GLY A 586 24.97 17.90 -5.56
CA GLY A 586 26.23 18.22 -6.19
C GLY A 586 26.08 18.99 -7.50
N GLU A 587 27.17 19.61 -7.91
CA GLU A 587 27.27 20.34 -9.19
C GLU A 587 27.09 19.38 -10.38
N THR A 588 26.45 19.82 -11.46
CA THR A 588 26.44 19.02 -12.70
C THR A 588 27.59 19.46 -13.60
N GLY A 589 28.33 18.50 -14.15
CA GLY A 589 29.61 18.73 -14.86
C GLY A 589 29.61 19.69 -16.06
N THR A 590 28.48 20.30 -16.43
CA THR A 590 28.40 21.33 -17.48
C THR A 590 28.25 22.77 -16.98
N TYR A 591 27.84 23.00 -15.73
CA TYR A 591 27.68 24.36 -15.17
C TYR A 591 27.95 24.42 -13.66
N TRP A 592 28.62 25.49 -13.22
CA TRP A 592 28.99 25.80 -11.82
C TRP A 592 27.81 26.14 -10.89
N TYR A 593 26.59 25.73 -11.23
CA TYR A 593 25.41 26.02 -10.41
C TYR A 593 25.09 24.82 -9.52
N THR A 594 25.07 25.02 -8.19
CA THR A 594 24.53 24.03 -7.27
C THR A 594 23.05 23.77 -7.56
N MET A 595 22.64 22.50 -7.62
CA MET A 595 21.27 22.14 -7.91
C MET A 595 20.30 22.58 -6.81
N GLN A 596 19.12 23.03 -7.24
CA GLN A 596 18.06 23.46 -6.32
C GLN A 596 17.25 22.26 -5.82
N LYS A 597 17.08 21.23 -6.64
CA LYS A 597 16.44 19.98 -6.27
C LYS A 597 17.46 18.88 -6.08
N LEU A 598 17.15 17.94 -5.19
CA LEU A 598 17.92 16.71 -4.99
C LEU A 598 17.99 15.96 -6.34
N GLN A 599 19.18 15.47 -6.66
CA GLN A 599 19.44 14.69 -7.87
C GLN A 599 19.68 13.24 -7.47
N GLN A 600 19.45 12.33 -8.42
CA GLN A 600 19.84 10.93 -8.29
C GLN A 600 20.58 10.46 -9.54
N VAL A 601 21.52 9.55 -9.33
CA VAL A 601 22.27 8.90 -10.40
C VAL A 601 22.36 7.40 -10.15
N LYS A 602 22.17 6.62 -11.21
CA LYS A 602 22.35 5.17 -11.20
C LYS A 602 23.78 4.86 -11.65
N VAL A 603 24.51 4.09 -10.84
CA VAL A 603 25.92 3.72 -11.05
C VAL A 603 26.09 2.21 -10.97
N THR A 604 27.06 1.66 -11.68
CA THR A 604 27.38 0.23 -11.66
C THR A 604 28.55 -0.07 -10.72
N ILE A 605 28.39 -1.03 -9.81
CA ILE A 605 29.46 -1.48 -8.89
C ILE A 605 30.51 -2.32 -9.64
N HIS A 606 31.79 -2.07 -9.40
CA HIS A 606 32.92 -2.84 -9.97
C HIS A 606 33.60 -3.73 -8.95
N ASP A 607 34.44 -4.67 -9.43
CA ASP A 607 35.25 -5.52 -8.55
C ASP A 607 36.57 -4.84 -8.19
N ASP A 608 37.20 -5.30 -7.10
CA ASP A 608 38.44 -4.72 -6.58
C ASP A 608 39.58 -4.76 -7.59
N ALA A 609 39.64 -5.77 -8.47
CA ALA A 609 40.66 -5.84 -9.52
C ALA A 609 40.48 -4.71 -10.55
N THR A 610 39.24 -4.46 -10.96
CA THR A 610 38.87 -3.37 -11.87
C THR A 610 39.12 -2.02 -11.20
N CYS A 611 38.73 -1.85 -9.94
CA CYS A 611 38.98 -0.63 -9.19
C CYS A 611 40.47 -0.35 -9.00
N THR A 612 41.26 -1.34 -8.57
CA THR A 612 42.71 -1.21 -8.38
C THR A 612 43.41 -0.80 -9.68
N SER A 613 42.99 -1.36 -10.81
CA SER A 613 43.53 -1.02 -12.13
C SER A 613 43.12 0.39 -12.58
N ALA A 614 41.89 0.82 -12.29
CA ALA A 614 41.41 2.15 -12.63
C ALA A 614 42.09 3.26 -11.80
N TYR A 615 42.48 2.94 -10.57
CA TYR A 615 43.11 3.86 -9.62
C TYR A 615 44.61 3.60 -9.43
N GLU A 616 45.34 3.10 -10.44
CA GLU A 616 46.80 2.78 -10.37
C GLU A 616 47.69 3.91 -9.78
N LYS A 617 47.22 5.16 -9.75
CA LYS A 617 47.92 6.33 -9.19
C LYS A 617 47.50 6.73 -7.77
N TYR A 618 46.46 6.11 -7.22
CA TYR A 618 45.87 6.43 -5.92
C TYR A 618 45.79 5.15 -5.07
N LEU A 619 45.85 5.30 -3.73
CA LEU A 619 45.73 4.14 -2.84
C LEU A 619 44.26 3.68 -2.82
N TYR A 620 44.02 2.44 -3.26
CA TYR A 620 42.73 1.76 -3.13
C TYR A 620 42.88 0.62 -2.11
N THR A 621 42.10 0.67 -1.03
CA THR A 621 42.16 -0.29 0.09
C THR A 621 40.90 -1.16 0.15
N ASP A 622 40.91 -2.20 0.98
CA ASP A 622 39.75 -3.05 1.23
C ASP A 622 38.59 -2.31 1.93
N ASN A 623 38.81 -1.07 2.40
CA ASN A 623 37.79 -0.19 2.97
C ASN A 623 37.10 0.68 1.92
N MET A 624 37.48 0.54 0.64
CA MET A 624 36.95 1.32 -0.47
C MET A 624 36.17 0.43 -1.45
N MET A 625 35.27 1.07 -2.19
CA MET A 625 34.58 0.46 -3.31
C MET A 625 34.50 1.47 -4.45
N CYS A 626 34.46 1.01 -5.70
CA CYS A 626 34.27 1.89 -6.85
C CYS A 626 33.02 1.53 -7.67
N ALA A 627 32.37 2.57 -8.19
CA ALA A 627 31.17 2.46 -9.00
C ALA A 627 31.15 3.55 -10.09
N GLY A 628 30.46 3.30 -11.20
CA GLY A 628 30.32 4.24 -12.33
C GLY A 628 30.83 3.65 -13.65
N GLY A 629 31.03 4.46 -14.70
CA GLY A 629 31.51 3.96 -15.99
C GLY A 629 31.38 4.96 -17.13
N TYR A 630 31.98 4.66 -18.28
CA TYR A 630 31.90 5.54 -19.45
C TYR A 630 30.44 5.69 -19.93
N GLY A 631 29.88 6.89 -19.81
CA GLY A 631 28.49 7.20 -20.15
C GLY A 631 27.49 7.02 -19.00
N GLU A 632 27.94 6.64 -17.81
CA GLU A 632 27.18 6.73 -16.56
C GLU A 632 27.37 8.13 -15.94
N GLY A 633 26.45 8.58 -15.08
CA GLY A 633 26.66 9.81 -14.33
C GLY A 633 27.66 9.60 -13.18
N ASP A 634 28.29 10.68 -12.72
CA ASP A 634 29.33 10.65 -11.69
C ASP A 634 28.97 11.54 -10.49
N THR A 635 29.53 11.23 -9.34
CA THR A 635 29.39 12.03 -8.11
C THR A 635 30.18 13.33 -8.23
N CYS A 636 29.62 14.43 -7.74
CA CYS A 636 30.24 15.75 -7.83
C CYS A 636 30.37 16.41 -6.45
N LYS A 637 31.02 17.59 -6.41
CA LYS A 637 31.12 18.40 -5.18
C LYS A 637 29.72 18.73 -4.66
N GLY A 638 29.39 18.23 -3.47
CA GLY A 638 28.06 18.37 -2.86
C GLY A 638 27.30 17.05 -2.68
N ASP A 639 27.75 15.97 -3.33
CA ASP A 639 27.22 14.61 -3.12
C ASP A 639 28.02 13.83 -2.07
N SER A 640 29.27 14.26 -1.81
CA SER A 640 30.19 13.63 -0.86
C SER A 640 29.57 13.45 0.52
N GLY A 641 29.71 12.25 1.08
CA GLY A 641 29.11 11.85 2.34
C GLY A 641 27.64 11.41 2.26
N GLY A 642 26.97 11.60 1.12
CA GLY A 642 25.66 11.03 0.84
C GLY A 642 25.72 9.50 0.67
N PRO A 643 24.56 8.80 0.72
CA PRO A 643 24.54 7.35 0.63
C PRO A 643 24.76 6.85 -0.81
N LEU A 644 25.59 5.81 -0.94
CA LEU A 644 25.47 4.84 -2.03
C LEU A 644 24.46 3.79 -1.60
N MET A 645 23.44 3.58 -2.42
CA MET A 645 22.27 2.80 -2.04
C MET A 645 22.05 1.65 -3.00
N GLN A 646 21.82 0.45 -2.47
CA GLN A 646 21.40 -0.68 -3.29
C GLN A 646 20.22 -1.41 -2.65
N GLY A 647 19.22 -1.71 -3.47
CA GLY A 647 18.15 -2.58 -3.06
C GLY A 647 18.55 -4.06 -3.15
N VAL A 648 18.26 -4.81 -2.09
CA VAL A 648 18.47 -6.27 -2.09
C VAL A 648 17.17 -6.93 -2.52
N THR A 649 17.18 -7.59 -3.68
CA THR A 649 15.99 -8.15 -4.37
C THR A 649 15.19 -9.18 -3.55
N LYS A 650 15.66 -9.59 -2.37
CA LYS A 650 14.97 -10.53 -1.48
C LYS A 650 14.14 -9.87 -0.37
N ASP A 651 14.43 -8.62 0.01
CA ASP A 651 13.93 -8.06 1.26
C ASP A 651 13.14 -6.73 1.12
N GLU A 652 12.91 -6.22 -0.10
CA GLU A 652 12.22 -4.92 -0.36
C GLU A 652 12.85 -3.68 0.34
N TYR A 653 13.99 -3.83 1.04
CA TYR A 653 14.71 -2.76 1.73
C TYR A 653 15.92 -2.26 0.93
N ILE A 654 16.16 -0.96 1.06
CA ILE A 654 17.33 -0.25 0.53
C ILE A 654 18.38 -0.12 1.63
N TRP A 655 19.60 -0.55 1.30
CA TRP A 655 20.74 -0.55 2.20
C TRP A 655 21.72 0.54 1.76
N THR A 656 22.43 1.15 2.71
CA THR A 656 23.56 2.05 2.45
C THR A 656 24.88 1.28 2.54
N GLN A 657 25.91 1.78 1.86
CA GLN A 657 27.26 1.25 1.97
C GLN A 657 27.81 1.45 3.38
#